data_AF-A0A3S1ASP6-F1
#
_entry.id   AF-A0A3S1ASP6-F1
#
_cell.length_a   1.000
_cell.length_b   1.000
_cell.length_c   1.000
_cell.angle_alpha   90.00
_cell.angle_beta   90.00
_cell.angle_gamma   90.00
#
_symmetry.space_group_name_H-M   'P 1'
#
loop_
_entity.id
_entity.type
_entity.pdbx_description
1 polymer ?
#
loop_
_entity_poly.entity_id
_entity_poly.type
_entity_poly.pdbx_seq_one_letter_code
_entity_poly.pdbx_strand_id
1 'polypeptide(L)'
;MTNAFRLIGLAAVIAALSGAAALAQDNGRSPSEKKVLKGIIFLPYEKHIATLGRLGVQPTEAFYNCLCKSAGYGAIGTSQFYHPGTLGEYDPRYSCNQPGDPCVVSGYGCFRNPLPTTQSIWDSCAITNPLGSGNSVLEEMLGAISARSGLEKRKLNEDFQRCKARHAELSKEQNLRDRFRGYDYLAASGVPVLPPPKRLAEAQKAQADRFILDAGNRLRQAEVEIQKALDQSAMKQLLSALVSDPNHQQEFFSTMKELTDLAHATEAMNVSRAESIYNTAAKKARADGTPDSYAIARDAHNAHSAARARLASHDAMARNIDRLGKIIGGVQDVKAFSDALGATKGGGSKEAIVLLTTTMDMTQKYVEMATSGHVDDLAALTQKMEKLDPTFRMPQGLNLDNHAQLERLRKKTQNSKFVVDTLKKGVEVGNAVKEVYDQYTLYESKVAAARTRMASGRYSEAQQDLLFAMSIMSGLAKKGGDFLPAGLGDIATYFSEALMIPEMADTAMRKAVDTQDNFAQIAGSQKGSEAMQNWVNMNGNDLMLDDYLYRQAKLSAYVEDNAGKDPFVFLSGGTLHGATRLGYDKVAEMAYLFPIVYGRRMTDEDLLDVFGKYDRLEKIDLNPMREQAQLALSKAAETGRIADLMGKKTITPEEERAYRSFSLEVLKALPFGCAMDPELESSLFAGWMKGKEDQAKITTWLKDYGADLNSLKSQEQ
;
A
#
# COMPACT_ATOMS: atom_id res chain seq x y z
N MET A 1 94.77 -9.75 14.16
CA MET A 1 93.77 -8.70 14.48
C MET A 1 92.92 -8.45 13.24
N THR A 2 91.98 -9.35 13.03
CA THR A 2 91.23 -9.57 11.81
C THR A 2 89.91 -10.15 12.30
N ASN A 3 88.85 -9.33 12.35
CA ASN A 3 87.42 -9.75 12.40
C ASN A 3 86.43 -8.63 12.79
N ALA A 4 86.80 -7.34 12.79
CA ALA A 4 85.85 -6.26 13.16
C ALA A 4 85.22 -5.48 11.98
N PHE A 5 85.63 -5.70 10.72
CA PHE A 5 85.24 -4.83 9.59
C PHE A 5 84.31 -5.43 8.53
N ARG A 6 83.75 -6.63 8.74
CA ARG A 6 82.84 -7.27 7.76
C ARG A 6 81.34 -7.28 8.13
N LEU A 7 80.93 -6.69 9.26
CA LEU A 7 79.55 -6.78 9.76
C LEU A 7 78.71 -5.50 9.68
N ILE A 8 79.27 -4.37 9.21
CA ILE A 8 78.53 -3.11 9.08
C ILE A 8 78.08 -2.83 7.62
N GLY A 9 78.65 -3.54 6.64
CA GLY A 9 78.31 -3.36 5.21
C GLY A 9 77.10 -4.15 4.70
N LEU A 10 76.65 -5.20 5.40
CA LEU A 10 75.56 -6.08 4.90
C LEU A 10 74.17 -5.67 5.39
N ALA A 11 74.06 -4.95 6.52
CA ALA A 11 72.79 -4.49 7.08
C ALA A 11 72.22 -3.26 6.33
N ALA A 12 73.06 -2.42 5.75
CA ALA A 12 72.62 -1.23 5.00
C ALA A 12 72.13 -1.57 3.57
N VAL A 13 72.61 -2.66 2.96
CA VAL A 13 72.18 -3.09 1.62
C VAL A 13 70.87 -3.91 1.66
N ILE A 14 70.62 -4.66 2.74
CA ILE A 14 69.36 -5.39 2.93
C ILE A 14 68.22 -4.44 3.34
N ALA A 15 68.51 -3.35 4.07
CA ALA A 15 67.52 -2.30 4.38
C ALA A 15 67.19 -1.40 3.17
N ALA A 16 68.10 -1.27 2.20
CA ALA A 16 67.85 -0.51 0.96
C ALA A 16 67.11 -1.33 -0.13
N LEU A 17 67.16 -2.66 -0.08
CA LEU A 17 66.47 -3.54 -1.04
C LEU A 17 65.10 -4.06 -0.56
N SER A 18 64.72 -3.81 0.70
CA SER A 18 63.39 -4.15 1.22
C SER A 18 62.37 -2.99 1.15
N GLY A 19 62.81 -1.79 0.75
CA GLY A 19 61.93 -0.61 0.60
C GLY A 19 61.18 -0.49 -0.73
N ALA A 20 61.56 -1.26 -1.76
CA ALA A 20 60.96 -1.16 -3.11
C ALA A 20 60.00 -2.31 -3.47
N ALA A 21 60.04 -3.43 -2.74
CA ALA A 21 59.20 -4.61 -3.01
C ALA A 21 57.88 -4.63 -2.21
N ALA A 22 57.69 -3.71 -1.26
CA ALA A 22 56.47 -3.61 -0.44
C ALA A 22 55.39 -2.67 -1.03
N LEU A 23 55.63 -2.02 -2.18
CA LEU A 23 54.72 -1.02 -2.76
C LEU A 23 53.77 -1.54 -3.85
N ALA A 24 53.70 -2.86 -4.02
CA ALA A 24 52.70 -3.51 -4.89
C ALA A 24 52.15 -4.77 -4.21
N GLN A 25 51.73 -4.65 -2.96
CA GLN A 25 50.83 -5.65 -2.40
C GLN A 25 49.53 -5.52 -3.18
N ASP A 26 49.18 -6.53 -3.96
CA ASP A 26 47.90 -6.57 -4.66
C ASP A 26 46.80 -6.49 -3.58
N ASN A 27 46.09 -5.37 -3.51
CA ASN A 27 45.16 -5.00 -2.43
C ASN A 27 43.89 -5.91 -2.36
N GLY A 28 43.98 -7.18 -2.77
CA GLY A 28 42.89 -8.15 -2.77
C GLY A 28 41.77 -7.85 -3.78
N ARG A 29 41.94 -6.86 -4.66
CA ARG A 29 40.88 -6.40 -5.57
C ARG A 29 40.66 -7.37 -6.73
N SER A 30 39.41 -7.69 -7.01
CA SER A 30 38.99 -8.52 -8.14
C SER A 30 39.35 -7.89 -9.49
N PRO A 31 39.44 -8.70 -10.57
CA PRO A 31 39.66 -8.18 -11.93
C PRO A 31 38.64 -7.12 -12.36
N SER A 32 37.39 -7.25 -11.89
CA SER A 32 36.30 -6.32 -12.20
C SER A 32 36.50 -4.95 -11.54
N GLU A 33 36.89 -4.94 -10.27
CA GLU A 33 37.18 -3.72 -9.51
C GLU A 33 38.40 -2.98 -10.09
N LYS A 34 39.44 -3.73 -10.50
CA LYS A 34 40.60 -3.18 -11.21
C LYS A 34 40.19 -2.50 -12.52
N LYS A 35 39.29 -3.11 -13.30
CA LYS A 35 38.77 -2.54 -14.56
C LYS A 35 37.98 -1.25 -14.32
N VAL A 36 37.12 -1.22 -13.31
CA VAL A 36 36.32 -0.04 -12.93
C VAL A 36 37.21 1.10 -12.46
N LEU A 37 38.13 0.84 -11.53
CA LEU A 37 39.08 1.85 -11.05
C LEU A 37 39.93 2.40 -12.18
N LYS A 38 40.43 1.55 -13.08
CA LYS A 38 41.17 1.99 -14.27
C LYS A 38 40.33 2.94 -15.13
N GLY A 39 39.04 2.66 -15.33
CA GLY A 39 38.15 3.55 -16.08
C GLY A 39 38.06 4.96 -15.47
N ILE A 40 38.06 5.08 -14.14
CA ILE A 40 37.95 6.37 -13.45
C ILE A 40 39.29 7.09 -13.33
N ILE A 41 40.38 6.35 -13.05
CA ILE A 41 41.74 6.88 -12.98
C ILE A 41 42.19 7.47 -14.33
N PHE A 42 41.69 6.92 -15.44
CA PHE A 42 42.03 7.37 -16.79
C PHE A 42 41.21 8.59 -17.26
N LEU A 43 40.27 9.09 -16.45
CA LEU A 43 39.48 10.27 -16.83
C LEU A 43 40.34 11.55 -16.83
N PRO A 44 40.08 12.50 -17.75
CA PRO A 44 40.60 13.86 -17.65
C PRO A 44 40.22 14.50 -16.31
N TYR A 45 41.09 15.34 -15.74
CA TYR A 45 40.96 15.87 -14.38
C TYR A 45 39.55 16.44 -14.06
N GLU A 46 38.99 17.29 -14.92
CA GLU A 46 37.64 17.83 -14.69
C GLU A 46 36.56 16.75 -14.61
N LYS A 47 36.60 15.77 -15.53
CA LYS A 47 35.68 14.63 -15.53
C LYS A 47 35.92 13.73 -14.31
N HIS A 48 37.17 13.59 -13.91
CA HIS A 48 37.58 12.82 -12.75
C HIS A 48 37.00 13.44 -11.46
N ILE A 49 37.26 14.72 -11.21
CA ILE A 49 36.71 15.46 -10.06
C ILE A 49 35.18 15.47 -10.07
N ALA A 50 34.55 15.67 -11.23
CA ALA A 50 33.09 15.59 -11.37
C ALA A 50 32.56 14.19 -11.05
N THR A 51 33.28 13.13 -11.45
CA THR A 51 32.93 11.74 -11.15
C THR A 51 33.04 11.46 -9.65
N LEU A 52 34.13 11.88 -9.02
CA LEU A 52 34.32 11.73 -7.57
C LEU A 52 33.29 12.51 -6.77
N GLY A 53 33.00 13.76 -7.16
CA GLY A 53 31.97 14.58 -6.55
C GLY A 53 30.59 13.94 -6.67
N ARG A 54 30.26 13.33 -7.82
CA ARG A 54 29.04 12.54 -7.97
C ARG A 54 29.05 11.31 -7.08
N LEU A 55 30.18 10.63 -6.92
CA LEU A 55 30.31 9.48 -6.03
C LEU A 55 30.32 9.86 -4.53
N GLY A 56 30.36 11.16 -4.19
CA GLY A 56 30.48 11.62 -2.81
C GLY A 56 31.87 11.39 -2.20
N VAL A 57 32.86 11.05 -3.03
CA VAL A 57 34.25 10.83 -2.60
C VAL A 57 34.99 12.16 -2.70
N GLN A 58 35.53 12.64 -1.59
CA GLN A 58 36.30 13.90 -1.53
C GLN A 58 37.74 13.61 -1.12
N PRO A 59 38.65 13.36 -2.07
CA PRO A 59 40.06 13.14 -1.73
C PRO A 59 40.68 14.38 -1.11
N THR A 60 41.57 14.16 -0.14
CA THR A 60 42.27 15.25 0.55
C THR A 60 43.29 15.92 -0.36
N GLU A 61 43.63 17.17 -0.07
CA GLU A 61 44.75 17.86 -0.73
C GLU A 61 46.07 17.08 -0.56
N ALA A 62 46.27 16.43 0.58
CA ALA A 62 47.44 15.58 0.85
C ALA A 62 47.53 14.37 -0.09
N PHE A 63 46.38 13.73 -0.39
CA PHE A 63 46.30 12.64 -1.37
C PHE A 63 46.69 13.12 -2.77
N TYR A 64 46.14 14.24 -3.23
CA TYR A 64 46.54 14.80 -4.52
C TYR A 64 48.01 15.20 -4.53
N ASN A 65 48.51 15.88 -3.49
CA ASN A 65 49.93 16.19 -3.33
C ASN A 65 50.82 14.94 -3.46
N CYS A 66 50.40 13.80 -2.92
CA CYS A 66 51.11 12.54 -3.08
C CYS A 66 51.13 12.05 -4.54
N LEU A 67 49.98 12.04 -5.22
CA LEU A 67 49.89 11.61 -6.63
C LEU A 67 50.85 12.42 -7.50
N CYS A 68 50.91 13.71 -7.22
CA CYS A 68 51.72 14.68 -7.94
C CYS A 68 53.21 14.45 -7.75
N LYS A 69 53.66 14.35 -6.50
CA LYS A 69 55.05 14.03 -6.18
C LYS A 69 55.49 12.69 -6.75
N SER A 70 54.60 11.70 -6.70
CA SER A 70 54.87 10.32 -7.15
C SER A 70 54.91 10.19 -8.67
N ALA A 71 54.21 11.08 -9.39
CA ALA A 71 54.26 11.13 -10.85
C ALA A 71 55.56 11.77 -11.38
N GLY A 72 56.31 12.50 -10.54
CA GLY A 72 57.66 12.95 -10.86
C GLY A 72 57.73 14.04 -11.93
N TYR A 73 56.75 14.94 -11.97
CA TYR A 73 56.64 15.97 -12.99
C TYR A 73 57.63 17.14 -12.78
N GLY A 74 58.75 17.14 -13.51
CA GLY A 74 59.72 18.26 -13.51
C GLY A 74 61.17 17.82 -13.34
N ALA A 75 62.06 18.79 -13.09
CA ALA A 75 63.48 18.52 -12.84
C ALA A 75 63.71 18.04 -11.40
N ILE A 76 64.73 17.19 -11.22
CA ILE A 76 65.18 16.69 -9.91
C ILE A 76 65.42 17.88 -8.96
N GLY A 77 64.77 17.88 -7.79
CA GLY A 77 64.90 18.93 -6.78
C GLY A 77 63.76 19.97 -6.73
N THR A 78 62.77 19.89 -7.63
CA THR A 78 61.58 20.76 -7.59
C THR A 78 60.49 20.22 -6.65
N SER A 79 59.97 21.08 -5.77
CA SER A 79 58.82 20.72 -4.91
C SER A 79 57.54 20.72 -5.74
N GLN A 80 56.78 19.63 -5.70
CA GLN A 80 55.54 19.45 -6.47
C GLN A 80 54.35 19.39 -5.51
N PHE A 81 53.44 20.35 -5.62
CA PHE A 81 52.18 20.40 -4.85
C PHE A 81 50.97 20.58 -5.79
N TYR A 82 49.80 20.20 -5.29
CA TYR A 82 48.48 20.31 -5.89
C TYR A 82 47.84 21.66 -5.53
N HIS A 83 47.15 22.28 -6.49
CA HIS A 83 46.34 23.48 -6.27
C HIS A 83 45.08 23.44 -7.15
N PRO A 84 43.87 23.68 -6.62
CA PRO A 84 42.62 23.42 -7.35
C PRO A 84 42.15 24.54 -8.32
N GLY A 85 43.04 25.41 -8.83
CA GLY A 85 42.66 26.48 -9.76
C GLY A 85 43.70 27.56 -10.01
N THR A 86 43.28 28.70 -10.58
CA THR A 86 44.10 29.89 -10.85
C THR A 86 44.65 30.53 -9.57
N LEU A 87 45.92 30.95 -9.61
CA LEU A 87 46.60 31.62 -8.50
C LEU A 87 46.53 33.14 -8.64
N GLY A 88 45.44 33.77 -8.17
CA GLY A 88 45.29 35.23 -8.07
C GLY A 88 44.54 35.92 -9.23
N GLU A 89 44.59 37.25 -9.27
CA GLU A 89 44.05 38.08 -10.36
C GLU A 89 44.95 38.02 -11.60
N TYR A 90 44.34 38.03 -12.80
CA TYR A 90 45.06 37.91 -14.07
C TYR A 90 46.18 38.95 -14.22
N ASP A 91 47.44 38.49 -14.32
CA ASP A 91 48.62 39.30 -14.66
C ASP A 91 49.38 38.63 -15.82
N PRO A 92 49.50 39.28 -16.99
CA PRO A 92 50.12 38.73 -18.18
C PRO A 92 51.63 38.45 -18.04
N ARG A 93 52.29 38.94 -16.98
CA ARG A 93 53.69 38.63 -16.65
C ARG A 93 53.86 37.26 -16.00
N TYR A 94 52.79 36.73 -15.40
CA TYR A 94 52.78 35.43 -14.74
C TYR A 94 51.96 34.44 -15.56
N SER A 95 52.62 33.43 -16.12
CA SER A 95 52.00 32.46 -17.03
C SER A 95 50.81 31.68 -16.45
N CYS A 96 50.57 31.74 -15.13
CA CYS A 96 49.63 30.89 -14.39
C CYS A 96 48.32 31.58 -13.99
N ASN A 97 48.04 32.72 -14.63
CA ASN A 97 46.91 33.57 -14.32
C ASN A 97 45.77 33.49 -15.36
N GLN A 98 45.88 32.59 -16.37
CA GLN A 98 44.84 32.38 -17.38
C GLN A 98 43.83 31.30 -16.98
N PRO A 99 42.52 31.47 -17.28
CA PRO A 99 41.54 30.39 -17.20
C PRO A 99 41.86 29.31 -18.24
N GLY A 100 41.89 28.04 -17.83
CA GLY A 100 42.12 26.92 -18.73
C GLY A 100 43.09 25.90 -18.13
N ASP A 101 43.73 25.14 -19.01
CA ASP A 101 44.65 24.11 -18.58
C ASP A 101 45.81 24.69 -17.74
N PRO A 102 46.34 23.91 -16.81
CA PRO A 102 47.77 23.67 -16.85
C PRO A 102 48.91 24.73 -16.89
N CYS A 103 49.40 25.41 -15.84
CA CYS A 103 50.63 26.25 -15.86
C CYS A 103 51.82 25.81 -14.96
N VAL A 104 53.08 26.06 -15.38
CA VAL A 104 54.34 25.73 -14.64
C VAL A 104 55.11 27.00 -14.24
N VAL A 105 55.38 27.13 -12.93
CA VAL A 105 56.48 27.93 -12.34
C VAL A 105 56.99 27.20 -11.09
N SER A 106 58.23 27.49 -10.67
CA SER A 106 58.90 26.87 -9.52
C SER A 106 57.98 26.67 -8.30
N GLY A 107 57.76 25.41 -7.91
CA GLY A 107 57.14 25.05 -6.63
C GLY A 107 55.72 24.48 -6.69
N TYR A 108 55.03 24.43 -7.84
CA TYR A 108 53.68 23.87 -7.95
C TYR A 108 53.59 22.90 -9.14
N GLY A 109 53.29 21.62 -8.89
CA GLY A 109 53.86 20.52 -9.69
C GLY A 109 52.92 19.37 -10.01
N CYS A 110 51.65 19.64 -10.21
CA CYS A 110 50.71 18.65 -10.74
C CYS A 110 49.71 19.19 -11.73
N PHE A 111 49.91 20.45 -12.07
CA PHE A 111 48.98 21.13 -12.93
C PHE A 111 49.26 20.53 -14.34
N ARG A 112 50.47 20.59 -14.94
CA ARG A 112 50.67 20.35 -16.40
C ARG A 112 50.62 18.93 -16.98
N ASN A 113 50.39 17.92 -16.17
CA ASN A 113 50.33 16.55 -16.66
C ASN A 113 49.07 15.89 -16.09
N PRO A 114 48.40 15.02 -16.87
CA PRO A 114 47.26 14.26 -16.35
C PRO A 114 47.67 13.59 -15.03
N LEU A 115 46.73 13.42 -14.11
CA LEU A 115 46.97 12.58 -12.94
C LEU A 115 47.57 11.24 -13.41
N PRO A 116 48.52 10.65 -12.68
CA PRO A 116 49.21 9.46 -13.13
C PRO A 116 48.19 8.38 -13.47
N THR A 117 48.23 7.79 -14.66
CA THR A 117 47.27 6.73 -15.03
C THR A 117 47.66 5.36 -14.44
N THR A 118 48.81 5.29 -13.76
CA THR A 118 49.34 4.07 -13.17
C THR A 118 48.64 3.78 -11.84
N GLN A 119 47.86 2.70 -11.79
CA GLN A 119 47.07 2.34 -10.61
C GLN A 119 47.91 2.13 -9.33
N SER A 120 49.14 1.62 -9.43
CA SER A 120 50.02 1.44 -8.26
C SER A 120 50.42 2.75 -7.59
N ILE A 121 50.51 3.85 -8.35
CA ILE A 121 50.76 5.18 -7.79
C ILE A 121 49.57 5.64 -6.95
N TRP A 122 48.36 5.39 -7.45
CA TRP A 122 47.13 5.69 -6.73
C TRP A 122 47.00 4.86 -5.47
N ASP A 123 47.32 3.57 -5.55
CA ASP A 123 47.29 2.67 -4.39
C ASP A 123 48.24 3.14 -3.29
N SER A 124 49.49 3.44 -3.64
CA SER A 124 50.48 3.94 -2.68
C SER A 124 50.05 5.25 -2.03
N CYS A 125 49.49 6.18 -2.82
CA CYS A 125 49.02 7.46 -2.30
C CYS A 125 47.74 7.34 -1.46
N ALA A 126 46.85 6.41 -1.81
CA ALA A 126 45.60 6.19 -1.09
C ALA A 126 45.84 5.53 0.28
N ILE A 127 46.88 4.69 0.40
CA ILE A 127 47.32 4.09 1.68
C ILE A 127 47.93 5.14 2.61
N THR A 128 48.75 6.04 2.06
CA THR A 128 49.49 7.04 2.85
C THR A 128 48.66 8.27 3.21
N ASN A 129 47.57 8.51 2.49
CA ASN A 129 46.68 9.65 2.69
C ASN A 129 45.21 9.16 2.71
N PRO A 130 44.80 8.41 3.75
CA PRO A 130 43.42 7.96 3.88
C PRO A 130 42.46 9.14 4.04
N LEU A 131 41.18 8.90 3.74
CA LEU A 131 40.11 9.85 3.98
C LEU A 131 39.85 9.98 5.49
N GLY A 132 39.08 11.01 5.90
CA GLY A 132 38.70 11.21 7.32
C GLY A 132 37.93 10.02 7.92
N SER A 133 37.39 9.13 7.09
CA SER A 133 36.77 7.86 7.48
C SER A 133 37.77 6.74 7.80
N GLY A 134 39.07 6.94 7.58
CA GLY A 134 40.12 5.92 7.72
C GLY A 134 40.27 4.99 6.51
N ASN A 135 39.34 5.03 5.55
CA ASN A 135 39.39 4.25 4.32
C ASN A 135 40.28 4.92 3.25
N SER A 136 40.84 4.11 2.36
CA SER A 136 41.56 4.65 1.20
C SER A 136 40.58 5.26 0.18
N VAL A 137 41.03 6.26 -0.57
CA VAL A 137 40.22 6.92 -1.62
C VAL A 137 39.65 5.91 -2.62
N LEU A 138 40.44 4.89 -2.99
CA LEU A 138 40.04 3.89 -3.97
C LEU A 138 39.00 2.90 -3.44
N GLU A 139 39.05 2.59 -2.15
CA GLU A 139 38.03 1.75 -1.49
C GLU A 139 36.70 2.48 -1.39
N GLU A 140 36.70 3.78 -1.06
CA GLU A 140 35.46 4.56 -1.06
C GLU A 140 34.87 4.72 -2.46
N MET A 141 35.70 4.84 -3.50
CA MET A 141 35.21 4.83 -4.87
C MET A 141 34.50 3.51 -5.20
N LEU A 142 35.11 2.37 -4.88
CA LEU A 142 34.51 1.05 -5.10
C LEU A 142 33.26 0.84 -4.25
N GLY A 143 33.29 1.27 -2.99
CA GLY A 143 32.14 1.24 -2.09
C GLY A 143 30.97 2.07 -2.61
N ALA A 144 31.23 3.30 -3.06
CA ALA A 144 30.22 4.18 -3.65
C ALA A 144 29.65 3.62 -4.96
N ILE A 145 30.48 3.03 -5.82
CA ILE A 145 30.03 2.39 -7.07
C ILE A 145 29.22 1.14 -6.77
N SER A 146 29.68 0.30 -5.84
CA SER A 146 28.96 -0.91 -5.41
C SER A 146 27.62 -0.55 -4.80
N ALA A 147 27.57 0.44 -3.90
CA ALA A 147 26.35 0.94 -3.29
C ALA A 147 25.36 1.47 -4.34
N ARG A 148 25.83 2.21 -5.34
CA ARG A 148 25.00 2.67 -6.47
C ARG A 148 24.51 1.53 -7.35
N SER A 149 25.37 0.57 -7.67
CA SER A 149 24.96 -0.62 -8.43
C SER A 149 23.94 -1.48 -7.66
N GLY A 150 24.03 -1.51 -6.32
CA GLY A 150 23.05 -2.14 -5.45
C GLY A 150 21.71 -1.40 -5.44
N LEU A 151 21.72 -0.07 -5.49
CA LEU A 151 20.51 0.74 -5.65
C LEU A 151 19.87 0.57 -7.03
N GLU A 152 20.69 0.52 -8.09
CA GLU A 152 20.21 0.24 -9.45
C GLU A 152 19.59 -1.16 -9.56
N LYS A 153 20.21 -2.19 -8.95
CA LYS A 153 19.62 -3.54 -8.89
C LYS A 153 18.33 -3.59 -8.10
N ARG A 154 18.23 -2.89 -6.96
CA ARG A 154 16.97 -2.79 -6.20
C ARG A 154 15.88 -2.12 -7.02
N LYS A 155 16.19 -0.99 -7.66
CA LYS A 155 15.27 -0.27 -8.53
C LYS A 155 14.82 -1.13 -9.72
N LEU A 156 15.74 -1.85 -10.35
CA LEU A 156 15.44 -2.75 -11.45
C LEU A 156 14.57 -3.94 -11.01
N ASN A 157 14.78 -4.46 -9.80
CA ASN A 157 13.92 -5.50 -9.23
C ASN A 157 12.52 -4.96 -8.90
N GLU A 158 12.42 -3.76 -8.34
CA GLU A 158 11.13 -3.08 -8.15
C GLU A 158 10.42 -2.85 -9.50
N ASP A 159 11.14 -2.41 -10.51
CA ASP A 159 10.65 -2.25 -11.89
C ASP A 159 10.15 -3.58 -12.46
N PHE A 160 10.88 -4.67 -12.25
CA PHE A 160 10.48 -6.01 -12.69
C PHE A 160 9.20 -6.48 -12.00
N GLN A 161 9.07 -6.30 -10.68
CA GLN A 161 7.86 -6.67 -9.95
C GLN A 161 6.67 -5.79 -10.35
N ARG A 162 6.85 -4.47 -10.52
CA ARG A 162 5.83 -3.58 -11.08
C ARG A 162 5.37 -4.04 -12.46
N CYS A 163 6.31 -4.42 -13.31
CA CYS A 163 6.05 -4.88 -14.66
C CYS A 163 5.22 -6.20 -14.69
N LYS A 164 5.53 -7.16 -13.80
CA LYS A 164 4.73 -8.39 -13.63
C LYS A 164 3.34 -8.11 -13.08
N ALA A 165 3.24 -7.26 -12.06
CA ALA A 165 1.95 -6.88 -11.46
C ALA A 165 1.04 -6.23 -12.51
N ARG A 166 1.59 -5.34 -13.34
CA ARG A 166 0.85 -4.68 -14.42
C ARG A 166 0.38 -5.65 -15.49
N HIS A 167 1.22 -6.63 -15.88
CA HIS A 167 0.78 -7.67 -16.81
C HIS A 167 -0.39 -8.49 -16.24
N ALA A 168 -0.30 -8.86 -14.96
CA ALA A 168 -1.38 -9.58 -14.28
C ALA A 168 -2.67 -8.75 -14.23
N GLU A 169 -2.58 -7.44 -14.00
CA GLU A 169 -3.73 -6.52 -14.05
C GLU A 169 -4.37 -6.50 -15.44
N LEU A 170 -3.58 -6.25 -16.49
CA LEU A 170 -4.05 -6.22 -17.87
C LEU A 170 -4.69 -7.57 -18.29
N SER A 171 -4.14 -8.69 -17.83
CA SER A 171 -4.71 -10.02 -18.11
C SER A 171 -6.06 -10.27 -17.42
N LYS A 172 -6.34 -9.59 -16.30
CA LYS A 172 -7.58 -9.71 -15.53
C LYS A 172 -8.68 -8.77 -16.03
N GLU A 173 -8.33 -7.58 -16.53
CA GLU A 173 -9.28 -6.55 -16.95
C GLU A 173 -9.98 -6.82 -18.29
N GLN A 174 -9.45 -7.73 -19.10
CA GLN A 174 -9.66 -7.82 -20.56
C GLN A 174 -11.08 -8.10 -21.08
N ASN A 175 -12.11 -8.33 -20.26
CA ASN A 175 -13.43 -8.76 -20.78
C ASN A 175 -14.62 -7.84 -20.47
N LEU A 176 -14.64 -7.15 -19.33
CA LEU A 176 -15.78 -6.29 -18.96
C LEU A 176 -15.45 -4.80 -19.07
N ARG A 177 -14.30 -4.35 -18.55
CA ARG A 177 -13.87 -2.95 -18.66
C ARG A 177 -13.60 -2.54 -20.11
N ASP A 178 -13.03 -3.46 -20.90
CA ASP A 178 -12.76 -3.20 -22.32
C ASP A 178 -14.03 -2.92 -23.11
N ARG A 179 -15.14 -3.62 -22.83
CA ARG A 179 -16.41 -3.31 -23.49
C ARG A 179 -16.86 -1.89 -23.19
N PHE A 180 -16.94 -1.49 -21.92
CA PHE A 180 -17.36 -0.13 -21.54
C PHE A 180 -16.42 0.94 -22.09
N ARG A 181 -15.10 0.72 -22.03
CA ARG A 181 -14.12 1.61 -22.64
C ARG A 181 -14.33 1.75 -24.15
N GLY A 182 -14.64 0.65 -24.84
CA GLY A 182 -15.00 0.67 -26.26
C GLY A 182 -16.26 1.50 -26.53
N TYR A 183 -17.29 1.37 -25.69
CA TYR A 183 -18.51 2.21 -25.75
C TYR A 183 -18.17 3.70 -25.61
N ASP A 184 -17.44 4.05 -24.57
CA ASP A 184 -17.07 5.44 -24.25
C ASP A 184 -16.23 6.06 -25.37
N TYR A 185 -15.28 5.28 -25.91
CA TYR A 185 -14.43 5.73 -27.00
C TYR A 185 -15.21 5.95 -28.30
N LEU A 186 -16.12 5.04 -28.66
CA LEU A 186 -16.98 5.21 -29.83
C LEU A 186 -17.85 6.46 -29.68
N ALA A 187 -18.45 6.66 -28.50
CA ALA A 187 -19.25 7.84 -28.21
C ALA A 187 -18.43 9.13 -28.30
N ALA A 188 -17.22 9.16 -27.73
CA ALA A 188 -16.28 10.29 -27.82
C ALA A 188 -15.84 10.57 -29.27
N SER A 189 -15.81 9.53 -30.11
CA SER A 189 -15.52 9.61 -31.55
C SER A 189 -16.72 10.04 -32.39
N GLY A 190 -17.85 10.39 -31.77
CA GLY A 190 -19.06 10.84 -32.46
C GLY A 190 -19.95 9.71 -33.00
N VAL A 191 -19.62 8.46 -32.69
CA VAL A 191 -20.50 7.32 -33.03
C VAL A 191 -21.73 7.37 -32.12
N PRO A 192 -22.95 7.31 -32.67
CA PRO A 192 -24.18 7.47 -31.89
C PRO A 192 -24.51 6.17 -31.14
N VAL A 193 -23.79 5.88 -30.07
CA VAL A 193 -23.98 4.65 -29.30
C VAL A 193 -25.27 4.71 -28.48
N LEU A 194 -26.08 3.66 -28.57
CA LEU A 194 -27.37 3.58 -27.89
C LEU A 194 -27.26 2.81 -26.56
N PRO A 195 -28.12 3.10 -25.56
CA PRO A 195 -28.24 2.26 -24.38
C PRO A 195 -28.67 0.84 -24.78
N PRO A 196 -28.30 -0.22 -24.04
CA PRO A 196 -28.80 -1.56 -24.31
C PRO A 196 -30.33 -1.63 -24.11
N PRO A 197 -31.08 -2.34 -24.97
CA PRO A 197 -32.52 -2.53 -24.78
C PRO A 197 -32.78 -3.32 -23.49
N LYS A 198 -33.94 -3.11 -22.86
CA LYS A 198 -34.29 -3.65 -21.53
C LYS A 198 -33.94 -5.13 -21.35
N ARG A 199 -34.29 -5.99 -22.32
CA ARG A 199 -34.00 -7.43 -22.28
C ARG A 199 -32.50 -7.74 -22.28
N LEU A 200 -31.72 -7.01 -23.08
CA LEU A 200 -30.26 -7.15 -23.11
C LEU A 200 -29.64 -6.60 -21.82
N ALA A 201 -30.13 -5.47 -21.32
CA ALA A 201 -29.71 -4.90 -20.05
C ALA A 201 -30.00 -5.85 -18.88
N GLU A 202 -31.16 -6.52 -18.85
CA GLU A 202 -31.50 -7.55 -17.87
C GLU A 202 -30.60 -8.78 -17.97
N ALA A 203 -30.27 -9.23 -19.18
CA ALA A 203 -29.34 -10.34 -19.39
C ALA A 203 -27.91 -9.98 -18.94
N GLN A 204 -27.44 -8.78 -19.27
CA GLN A 204 -26.16 -8.23 -18.81
C GLN A 204 -26.14 -8.09 -17.29
N LYS A 205 -27.23 -7.59 -16.70
CA LYS A 205 -27.39 -7.50 -15.24
C LYS A 205 -27.35 -8.89 -14.58
N ALA A 206 -28.07 -9.88 -15.11
CA ALA A 206 -28.04 -11.24 -14.57
C ALA A 206 -26.65 -11.91 -14.69
N GLN A 207 -25.85 -11.52 -15.69
CA GLN A 207 -24.45 -11.93 -15.81
C GLN A 207 -23.57 -11.21 -14.77
N ALA A 208 -23.77 -9.90 -14.60
CA ALA A 208 -23.08 -9.10 -13.60
C ALA A 208 -23.41 -9.58 -12.17
N ASP A 209 -24.66 -9.87 -11.86
CA ASP A 209 -25.11 -10.40 -10.57
C ASP A 209 -24.46 -11.76 -10.26
N ARG A 210 -24.28 -12.62 -11.27
CA ARG A 210 -23.52 -13.87 -11.14
C ARG A 210 -22.04 -13.63 -10.86
N PHE A 211 -21.44 -12.64 -11.54
CA PHE A 211 -20.06 -12.25 -11.29
C PHE A 211 -19.89 -11.64 -9.88
N ILE A 212 -20.82 -10.80 -9.43
CA ILE A 212 -20.85 -10.23 -8.08
C ILE A 212 -21.01 -11.33 -7.04
N LEU A 213 -21.85 -12.33 -7.30
CA LEU A 213 -22.01 -13.48 -6.42
C LEU A 213 -20.71 -14.29 -6.32
N ASP A 214 -20.06 -14.57 -7.46
CA ASP A 214 -18.78 -15.27 -7.50
C ASP A 214 -17.67 -14.47 -6.80
N ALA A 215 -17.56 -13.18 -7.10
CA ALA A 215 -16.64 -12.26 -6.45
C ALA A 215 -16.91 -12.17 -4.94
N GLY A 216 -18.17 -12.10 -4.53
CA GLY A 216 -18.58 -12.08 -3.13
C GLY A 216 -18.30 -13.39 -2.40
N ASN A 217 -18.33 -14.52 -3.10
CA ASN A 217 -17.90 -15.82 -2.56
C ASN A 217 -16.37 -15.87 -2.42
N ARG A 218 -15.62 -15.38 -3.42
CA ARG A 218 -14.15 -15.26 -3.35
C ARG A 218 -13.70 -14.28 -2.26
N LEU A 219 -14.41 -13.17 -2.09
CA LEU A 219 -14.16 -12.22 -1.01
C LEU A 219 -14.44 -12.84 0.35
N ARG A 220 -15.52 -13.61 0.51
CA ARG A 220 -15.76 -14.37 1.76
C ARG A 220 -14.68 -15.42 2.02
N GLN A 221 -14.17 -16.08 0.99
CA GLN A 221 -13.03 -17.00 1.14
C GLN A 221 -11.76 -16.24 1.54
N ALA A 222 -11.47 -15.13 0.87
CA ALA A 222 -10.34 -14.27 1.21
C ALA A 222 -10.48 -13.67 2.62
N GLU A 223 -11.68 -13.33 3.06
CA GLU A 223 -11.99 -12.86 4.42
C GLU A 223 -11.69 -13.94 5.46
N VAL A 224 -12.11 -15.18 5.21
CA VAL A 224 -11.76 -16.33 6.08
C VAL A 224 -10.25 -16.55 6.10
N GLU A 225 -9.56 -16.43 4.96
CA GLU A 225 -8.11 -16.58 4.89
C GLU A 225 -7.36 -15.42 5.56
N ILE A 226 -7.82 -14.18 5.38
CA ILE A 226 -7.28 -12.98 6.01
C ILE A 226 -7.50 -13.05 7.51
N GLN A 227 -8.67 -13.43 7.98
CA GLN A 227 -8.94 -13.60 9.40
C GLN A 227 -8.05 -14.69 10.01
N LYS A 228 -7.90 -15.82 9.32
CA LYS A 228 -6.96 -16.88 9.72
C LYS A 228 -5.51 -16.40 9.73
N ALA A 229 -5.10 -15.60 8.75
CA ALA A 229 -3.74 -15.04 8.65
C ALA A 229 -3.49 -13.95 9.69
N LEU A 230 -4.47 -13.11 10.01
CA LEU A 230 -4.44 -12.12 11.08
C LEU A 230 -4.35 -12.81 12.44
N ASP A 231 -5.18 -13.82 12.68
CA ASP A 231 -5.12 -14.62 13.90
C ASP A 231 -3.76 -15.30 14.04
N GLN A 232 -3.23 -15.89 12.96
CA GLN A 232 -1.90 -16.49 12.95
C GLN A 232 -0.76 -15.48 13.13
N SER A 233 -0.85 -14.30 12.51
CA SER A 233 0.18 -13.25 12.55
C SER A 233 0.19 -12.54 13.90
N ALA A 234 -0.98 -12.13 14.41
CA ALA A 234 -1.13 -11.53 15.73
C ALA A 234 -0.64 -12.51 16.80
N MET A 235 -1.03 -13.78 16.71
CA MET A 235 -0.55 -14.81 17.64
C MET A 235 0.94 -15.07 17.50
N LYS A 236 1.48 -15.12 16.28
CA LYS A 236 2.91 -15.32 16.06
C LYS A 236 3.73 -14.13 16.56
N GLN A 237 3.26 -12.89 16.41
CA GLN A 237 3.96 -11.71 16.93
C GLN A 237 3.93 -11.67 18.46
N LEU A 238 2.75 -11.88 19.07
CA LEU A 238 2.61 -11.98 20.52
C LEU A 238 3.44 -13.12 21.11
N LEU A 239 3.41 -14.31 20.49
CA LEU A 239 4.14 -15.47 20.98
C LEU A 239 5.63 -15.43 20.62
N SER A 240 6.05 -14.85 19.50
CA SER A 240 7.48 -14.73 19.18
C SER A 240 8.23 -13.86 20.19
N ALA A 241 7.55 -12.89 20.79
CA ALA A 241 8.09 -12.09 21.89
C ALA A 241 8.12 -12.87 23.24
N LEU A 242 7.22 -13.84 23.42
CA LEU A 242 7.04 -14.60 24.68
C LEU A 242 7.70 -16.00 24.70
N VAL A 243 7.92 -16.62 23.54
CA VAL A 243 8.24 -18.05 23.36
C VAL A 243 9.62 -18.26 22.72
N SER A 244 10.31 -17.19 22.28
CA SER A 244 11.64 -17.34 21.66
C SER A 244 12.70 -17.89 22.61
N ASP A 245 12.47 -17.82 23.93
CA ASP A 245 13.31 -18.44 24.96
C ASP A 245 12.45 -19.00 26.11
N PRO A 246 12.45 -20.32 26.36
CA PRO A 246 11.72 -20.93 27.47
C PRO A 246 12.07 -20.35 28.84
N ASN A 247 13.30 -19.85 29.03
CA ASN A 247 13.70 -19.21 30.29
C ASN A 247 13.00 -17.87 30.47
N HIS A 248 12.90 -17.05 29.41
CA HIS A 248 12.17 -15.79 29.44
C HIS A 248 10.67 -16.00 29.63
N GLN A 249 10.11 -17.09 29.13
CA GLN A 249 8.72 -17.46 29.35
C GLN A 249 8.44 -17.76 30.83
N GLN A 250 9.26 -18.61 31.46
CA GLN A 250 9.13 -18.94 32.88
C GLN A 250 9.38 -17.71 33.76
N GLU A 251 10.36 -16.88 33.42
CA GLU A 251 10.66 -15.62 34.09
C GLU A 251 9.48 -14.62 33.96
N PHE A 252 8.90 -14.47 32.76
CA PHE A 252 7.74 -13.61 32.52
C PHE A 252 6.55 -14.03 33.38
N PHE A 253 6.15 -15.30 33.37
CA PHE A 253 4.99 -15.76 34.15
C PHE A 253 5.24 -15.73 35.66
N SER A 254 6.45 -16.08 36.10
CA SER A 254 6.80 -15.96 37.52
C SER A 254 6.75 -14.50 37.97
N THR A 255 7.25 -13.58 37.16
CA THR A 255 7.22 -12.13 37.43
C THR A 255 5.79 -11.59 37.41
N MET A 256 4.96 -12.01 36.45
CA MET A 256 3.53 -11.65 36.38
C MET A 256 2.76 -12.14 37.61
N LYS A 257 3.00 -13.38 38.04
CA LYS A 257 2.40 -13.93 39.25
C LYS A 257 2.85 -13.16 40.49
N GLU A 258 4.16 -12.94 40.64
CA GLU A 258 4.73 -12.17 41.73
C GLU A 258 4.20 -10.72 41.78
N LEU A 259 4.04 -10.06 40.64
CA LEU A 259 3.43 -8.74 40.52
C LEU A 259 1.95 -8.74 40.91
N THR A 260 1.23 -9.81 40.58
CA THR A 260 -0.19 -9.95 40.93
C THR A 260 -0.37 -10.25 42.41
N ASP A 261 0.48 -11.10 42.98
CA ASP A 261 0.53 -11.38 44.41
C ASP A 261 0.88 -10.09 45.19
N LEU A 262 1.82 -9.29 44.67
CA LEU A 262 2.15 -7.97 45.19
C LEU A 262 0.94 -7.01 45.13
N ALA A 263 0.21 -7.02 44.02
CA ALA A 263 -0.97 -6.19 43.84
C ALA A 263 -2.09 -6.54 44.82
N HIS A 264 -2.37 -7.82 44.93
CA HIS A 264 -3.33 -8.34 45.88
C HIS A 264 -2.93 -7.99 47.33
N ALA A 265 -1.66 -8.20 47.70
CA ALA A 265 -1.18 -7.86 49.04
C ALA A 265 -1.28 -6.36 49.34
N THR A 266 -0.90 -5.51 48.39
CA THR A 266 -0.97 -4.05 48.53
C THR A 266 -2.41 -3.58 48.69
N GLU A 267 -3.34 -4.10 47.90
CA GLU A 267 -4.74 -3.69 48.00
C GLU A 267 -5.44 -4.26 49.23
N ALA A 268 -5.10 -5.49 49.65
CA ALA A 268 -5.56 -6.04 50.92
C ALA A 268 -5.12 -5.16 52.10
N MET A 269 -3.90 -4.62 52.05
CA MET A 269 -3.42 -3.63 53.03
C MET A 269 -4.21 -2.32 52.95
N ASN A 270 -4.49 -1.81 51.75
CA ASN A 270 -5.29 -0.60 51.57
C ASN A 270 -6.73 -0.78 52.10
N VAL A 271 -7.34 -1.95 51.88
CA VAL A 271 -8.65 -2.31 52.46
C VAL A 271 -8.57 -2.30 53.98
N SER A 272 -7.58 -2.95 54.58
CA SER A 272 -7.41 -2.98 56.04
C SER A 272 -7.20 -1.58 56.63
N ARG A 273 -6.39 -0.74 55.97
CA ARG A 273 -6.14 0.65 56.38
C ARG A 273 -7.41 1.51 56.23
N ALA A 274 -8.12 1.41 55.11
CA ALA A 274 -9.36 2.13 54.89
C ALA A 274 -10.46 1.68 55.86
N GLU A 275 -10.53 0.40 56.19
CA GLU A 275 -11.44 -0.17 57.19
C GLU A 275 -11.16 0.40 58.59
N SER A 276 -9.89 0.48 58.99
CA SER A 276 -9.48 1.09 60.27
C SER A 276 -9.84 2.58 60.34
N ILE A 277 -9.59 3.34 59.27
CA ILE A 277 -9.96 4.76 59.16
C ILE A 277 -11.48 4.92 59.24
N TYR A 278 -12.23 4.12 58.47
CA TYR A 278 -13.69 4.13 58.48
C TYR A 278 -14.26 3.82 59.87
N ASN A 279 -13.76 2.78 60.54
CA ASN A 279 -14.23 2.39 61.87
C ASN A 279 -13.97 3.49 62.91
N THR A 280 -12.80 4.14 62.83
CA THR A 280 -12.45 5.28 63.71
C THR A 280 -13.33 6.49 63.42
N ALA A 281 -13.47 6.87 62.14
CA ALA A 281 -14.29 8.00 61.72
C ALA A 281 -15.77 7.80 62.07
N ALA A 282 -16.31 6.60 61.85
CA ALA A 282 -17.67 6.24 62.21
C ALA A 282 -17.90 6.25 63.72
N LYS A 283 -16.94 5.77 64.52
CA LYS A 283 -17.00 5.84 65.98
C LYS A 283 -17.01 7.29 66.46
N LYS A 284 -16.16 8.14 65.89
CA LYS A 284 -16.09 9.57 66.20
C LYS A 284 -17.37 10.31 65.82
N ALA A 285 -17.89 10.09 64.61
CA ALA A 285 -19.15 10.69 64.15
C ALA A 285 -20.35 10.33 65.03
N ARG A 286 -20.38 9.09 65.54
CA ARG A 286 -21.40 8.68 66.52
C ARG A 286 -21.21 9.32 67.90
N ALA A 287 -19.97 9.63 68.29
CA ALA A 287 -19.65 10.20 69.59
C ALA A 287 -19.85 11.73 69.65
N ASP A 288 -19.46 12.46 68.60
CA ASP A 288 -19.53 13.92 68.56
C ASP A 288 -20.77 14.48 67.83
N GLY A 289 -21.39 13.68 66.95
CA GLY A 289 -22.63 14.01 66.25
C GLY A 289 -22.52 15.15 65.23
N THR A 290 -21.30 15.60 64.87
CA THR A 290 -21.13 16.80 64.03
C THR A 290 -21.32 16.51 62.53
N PRO A 291 -21.85 17.46 61.74
CA PRO A 291 -21.97 17.29 60.27
C PRO A 291 -20.63 16.97 59.59
N ASP A 292 -19.53 17.57 60.07
CA ASP A 292 -18.20 17.34 59.53
C ASP A 292 -17.71 15.91 59.77
N SER A 293 -17.86 15.39 61.00
CA SER A 293 -17.46 14.02 61.33
C SER A 293 -18.26 12.97 60.55
N TYR A 294 -19.55 13.21 60.28
CA TYR A 294 -20.35 12.36 59.38
C TYR A 294 -19.90 12.44 57.91
N ALA A 295 -19.53 13.62 57.41
CA ALA A 295 -18.98 13.77 56.06
C ALA A 295 -17.66 12.97 55.91
N ILE A 296 -16.78 13.06 56.90
CA ILE A 296 -15.51 12.32 56.94
C ILE A 296 -15.76 10.80 57.02
N ALA A 297 -16.73 10.35 57.82
CA ALA A 297 -17.10 8.93 57.89
C ALA A 297 -17.65 8.40 56.56
N ARG A 298 -18.43 9.20 55.82
CA ARG A 298 -18.92 8.87 54.48
C ARG A 298 -17.79 8.78 53.46
N ASP A 299 -16.86 9.72 53.47
CA ASP A 299 -15.70 9.71 52.57
C ASP A 299 -14.80 8.49 52.86
N ALA A 300 -14.59 8.15 54.14
CA ALA A 300 -13.88 6.95 54.55
C ALA A 300 -14.61 5.65 54.12
N HIS A 301 -15.95 5.63 54.19
CA HIS A 301 -16.74 4.51 53.69
C HIS A 301 -16.59 4.31 52.18
N ASN A 302 -16.65 5.40 51.41
CA ASN A 302 -16.47 5.36 49.95
C ASN A 302 -15.06 4.87 49.59
N ALA A 303 -14.03 5.35 50.30
CA ALA A 303 -12.66 4.88 50.12
C ALA A 303 -12.50 3.38 50.42
N HIS A 304 -13.13 2.88 51.50
CA HIS A 304 -13.11 1.46 51.85
C HIS A 304 -13.85 0.59 50.81
N SER A 305 -15.02 1.01 50.34
CA SER A 305 -15.79 0.30 49.30
C SER A 305 -15.05 0.26 47.97
N ALA A 306 -14.41 1.36 47.57
CA ALA A 306 -13.55 1.40 46.38
C ALA A 306 -12.35 0.44 46.52
N ALA A 307 -11.71 0.40 47.70
CA ALA A 307 -10.60 -0.52 47.95
C ALA A 307 -11.02 -1.99 47.87
N ARG A 308 -12.20 -2.36 48.39
CA ARG A 308 -12.74 -3.73 48.27
C ARG A 308 -13.06 -4.11 46.82
N ALA A 309 -13.63 -3.19 46.04
CA ALA A 309 -13.90 -3.44 44.62
C ALA A 309 -12.61 -3.67 43.83
N ARG A 310 -11.55 -2.92 44.13
CA ARG A 310 -10.22 -3.15 43.55
C ARG A 310 -9.67 -4.51 43.95
N LEU A 311 -9.71 -4.88 45.23
CA LEU A 311 -9.25 -6.19 45.70
C LEU A 311 -9.94 -7.37 44.97
N ALA A 312 -11.25 -7.32 44.79
CA ALA A 312 -12.00 -8.34 44.06
C ALA A 312 -11.60 -8.44 42.57
N SER A 313 -11.26 -7.31 41.95
CA SER A 313 -10.71 -7.28 40.58
C SER A 313 -9.32 -7.95 40.52
N HIS A 314 -8.47 -7.73 41.52
CA HIS A 314 -7.16 -8.37 41.62
C HIS A 314 -7.27 -9.89 41.79
N ASP A 315 -8.23 -10.37 42.59
CA ASP A 315 -8.50 -11.81 42.72
C ASP A 315 -8.91 -12.46 41.39
N ALA A 316 -9.73 -11.78 40.60
CA ALA A 316 -10.11 -12.26 39.28
C ALA A 316 -8.91 -12.31 38.32
N MET A 317 -8.03 -11.31 38.39
CA MET A 317 -6.80 -11.24 37.62
C MET A 317 -5.81 -12.35 37.99
N ALA A 318 -5.60 -12.62 39.30
CA ALA A 318 -4.74 -13.71 39.78
C ALA A 318 -5.19 -15.06 39.23
N ARG A 319 -6.51 -15.33 39.24
CA ARG A 319 -7.08 -16.55 38.65
C ARG A 319 -6.86 -16.62 37.14
N ASN A 320 -6.99 -15.50 36.43
CA ASN A 320 -6.77 -15.46 34.98
C ASN A 320 -5.30 -15.66 34.61
N ILE A 321 -4.36 -15.09 35.38
CA ILE A 321 -2.91 -15.27 35.18
C ILE A 321 -2.49 -16.70 35.49
N ASP A 322 -2.99 -17.29 36.58
CA ASP A 322 -2.74 -18.70 36.91
C ASP A 322 -3.29 -19.63 35.81
N ARG A 323 -4.49 -19.34 35.28
CA ARG A 323 -5.08 -20.07 34.17
C ARG A 323 -4.25 -19.94 32.88
N LEU A 324 -3.82 -18.73 32.53
CA LEU A 324 -2.94 -18.49 31.39
C LEU A 324 -1.60 -19.22 31.54
N GLY A 325 -0.98 -19.15 32.73
CA GLY A 325 0.26 -19.86 33.02
C GLY A 325 0.14 -21.38 32.87
N LYS A 326 -0.99 -21.97 33.30
CA LYS A 326 -1.29 -23.40 33.12
C LYS A 326 -1.50 -23.79 31.67
N ILE A 327 -2.21 -22.96 30.89
CA ILE A 327 -2.42 -23.17 29.46
C ILE A 327 -1.07 -23.13 28.74
N ILE A 328 -0.24 -22.14 29.05
CA ILE A 328 1.02 -21.88 28.36
C ILE A 328 2.10 -22.89 28.74
N GLY A 329 2.18 -23.28 30.01
CA GLY A 329 3.14 -24.28 30.49
C GLY A 329 2.93 -25.69 29.92
N GLY A 330 1.75 -25.98 29.35
CA GLY A 330 1.46 -27.24 28.68
C GLY A 330 1.62 -27.22 27.16
N VAL A 331 2.03 -26.10 26.58
CA VAL A 331 1.93 -25.83 25.15
C VAL A 331 3.31 -25.61 24.55
N GLN A 332 3.66 -26.43 23.56
CA GLN A 332 4.97 -26.40 22.90
C GLN A 332 5.02 -25.50 21.66
N ASP A 333 3.86 -25.11 21.11
CA ASP A 333 3.77 -24.29 19.90
C ASP A 333 2.50 -23.43 19.85
N VAL A 334 2.46 -22.51 18.87
CA VAL A 334 1.36 -21.55 18.64
C VAL A 334 0.01 -22.24 18.42
N LYS A 335 0.01 -23.42 17.79
CA LYS A 335 -1.20 -24.15 17.45
C LYS A 335 -1.79 -24.80 18.70
N ALA A 336 -0.97 -25.46 19.50
CA ALA A 336 -1.36 -26.01 20.78
C ALA A 336 -1.85 -24.92 21.76
N PHE A 337 -1.31 -23.69 21.66
CA PHE A 337 -1.80 -22.56 22.45
C PHE A 337 -3.23 -22.17 22.07
N SER A 338 -3.46 -22.00 20.77
CA SER A 338 -4.78 -21.67 20.21
C SER A 338 -5.82 -22.75 20.52
N ASP A 339 -5.44 -24.03 20.38
CA ASP A 339 -6.31 -25.18 20.63
C ASP A 339 -6.67 -25.29 22.12
N ALA A 340 -5.70 -25.08 23.03
CA ALA A 340 -5.92 -25.09 24.47
C ALA A 340 -6.82 -23.93 24.93
N LEU A 341 -6.74 -22.77 24.28
CA LEU A 341 -7.63 -21.64 24.55
C LEU A 341 -9.05 -21.89 24.04
N GLY A 342 -9.22 -22.37 22.80
CA GLY A 342 -10.52 -22.67 22.22
C GLY A 342 -11.33 -23.71 23.01
N ALA A 343 -10.65 -24.67 23.64
CA ALA A 343 -11.27 -25.67 24.51
C ALA A 343 -11.87 -25.09 25.81
N THR A 344 -11.47 -23.89 26.23
CA THR A 344 -11.72 -23.43 27.60
C THR A 344 -13.03 -22.67 27.83
N LYS A 345 -13.73 -22.17 26.79
CA LYS A 345 -15.08 -21.56 26.89
C LYS A 345 -15.88 -21.43 25.56
N GLY A 346 -15.55 -22.15 24.49
CA GLY A 346 -16.33 -22.08 23.23
C GLY A 346 -16.27 -20.74 22.48
N GLY A 347 -15.50 -19.77 22.99
CA GLY A 347 -15.06 -18.57 22.29
C GLY A 347 -13.64 -18.81 21.78
N GLY A 348 -13.39 -18.63 20.49
CA GLY A 348 -12.14 -18.99 19.81
C GLY A 348 -10.95 -18.06 20.11
N SER A 349 -10.14 -17.80 19.08
CA SER A 349 -8.98 -16.90 19.10
C SER A 349 -9.28 -15.49 19.63
N LYS A 350 -10.50 -14.98 19.38
CA LYS A 350 -10.97 -13.67 19.83
C LYS A 350 -10.98 -13.51 21.35
N GLU A 351 -11.59 -14.44 22.07
CA GLU A 351 -11.66 -14.42 23.54
C GLU A 351 -10.27 -14.56 24.18
N ALA A 352 -9.38 -15.32 23.53
CA ALA A 352 -7.98 -15.43 23.95
C ALA A 352 -7.24 -14.11 23.84
N ILE A 353 -7.34 -13.41 22.70
CA ILE A 353 -6.70 -12.11 22.49
C ILE A 353 -7.26 -11.08 23.49
N VAL A 354 -8.58 -11.04 23.71
CA VAL A 354 -9.19 -10.15 24.70
C VAL A 354 -8.69 -10.45 26.11
N LEU A 355 -8.62 -11.72 26.51
CA LEU A 355 -8.11 -12.11 27.82
C LEU A 355 -6.65 -11.72 28.00
N LEU A 356 -5.82 -11.96 26.98
CA LEU A 356 -4.38 -11.65 27.01
C LEU A 356 -4.16 -10.13 27.10
N THR A 357 -4.83 -9.36 26.24
CA THR A 357 -4.72 -7.89 26.19
C THR A 357 -5.20 -7.26 27.49
N THR A 358 -6.34 -7.71 28.02
CA THR A 358 -6.89 -7.21 29.29
C THR A 358 -5.95 -7.51 30.46
N THR A 359 -5.35 -8.70 30.48
CA THR A 359 -4.38 -9.08 31.51
C THR A 359 -3.12 -8.22 31.41
N MET A 360 -2.60 -8.00 30.21
CA MET A 360 -1.40 -7.18 29.99
C MET A 360 -1.63 -5.69 30.31
N ASP A 361 -2.77 -5.11 29.93
CA ASP A 361 -3.12 -3.71 30.22
C ASP A 361 -3.24 -3.45 31.72
N MET A 362 -3.89 -4.37 32.45
CA MET A 362 -3.97 -4.29 33.90
C MET A 362 -2.60 -4.41 34.57
N THR A 363 -1.74 -5.32 34.11
CA THR A 363 -0.38 -5.45 34.67
C THR A 363 0.45 -4.21 34.40
N GLN A 364 0.38 -3.65 33.18
CA GLN A 364 1.11 -2.44 32.83
C GLN A 364 0.70 -1.27 33.74
N LYS A 365 -0.61 -1.01 33.86
CA LYS A 365 -1.14 0.03 34.77
C LYS A 365 -0.66 -0.18 36.21
N TYR A 366 -0.54 -1.44 36.65
CA TYR A 366 -0.07 -1.74 37.99
C TYR A 366 1.44 -1.52 38.17
N VAL A 367 2.25 -1.90 37.19
CA VAL A 367 3.69 -1.58 37.18
C VAL A 367 3.88 -0.06 37.20
N GLU A 368 3.10 0.66 36.41
CA GLU A 368 3.09 2.13 36.41
C GLU A 368 2.66 2.68 37.77
N MET A 369 1.62 2.15 38.42
CA MET A 369 1.20 2.57 39.77
C MET A 369 2.26 2.27 40.86
N ALA A 370 2.84 1.06 40.85
CA ALA A 370 3.86 0.64 41.81
C ALA A 370 5.19 1.42 41.64
N THR A 371 5.43 1.95 40.45
CA THR A 371 6.61 2.79 40.15
C THR A 371 6.34 4.28 40.33
N SER A 372 5.13 4.77 40.06
CA SER A 372 4.75 6.19 40.12
C SER A 372 4.35 6.70 41.52
N GLY A 373 4.21 5.82 42.52
CA GLY A 373 4.18 6.23 43.92
C GLY A 373 2.91 6.96 44.35
N HIS A 374 1.72 6.53 43.91
CA HIS A 374 0.43 7.03 44.42
C HIS A 374 0.14 6.58 45.87
N VAL A 375 0.97 7.05 46.80
CA VAL A 375 0.78 6.98 48.25
C VAL A 375 -0.07 8.16 48.75
N ASP A 376 -0.37 9.12 47.86
CA ASP A 376 -0.81 10.47 48.23
C ASP A 376 -2.27 10.56 48.71
N ASP A 377 -3.21 9.78 48.14
CA ASP A 377 -4.63 9.86 48.53
C ASP A 377 -4.89 9.34 49.95
N LEU A 378 -4.22 8.24 50.32
CA LEU A 378 -4.33 7.65 51.64
C LEU A 378 -3.54 8.48 52.68
N ALA A 379 -2.45 9.12 52.27
CA ALA A 379 -1.70 10.06 53.10
C ALA A 379 -2.51 11.33 53.40
N ALA A 380 -3.22 11.88 52.42
CA ALA A 380 -4.10 13.03 52.60
C ALA A 380 -5.26 12.73 53.56
N LEU A 381 -5.85 11.53 53.48
CA LEU A 381 -6.89 11.09 54.42
C LEU A 381 -6.35 10.84 55.83
N THR A 382 -5.14 10.29 55.95
CA THR A 382 -4.45 10.12 57.24
C THR A 382 -4.13 11.46 57.88
N GLN A 383 -3.63 12.45 57.13
CA GLN A 383 -3.42 13.81 57.65
C GLN A 383 -4.72 14.49 58.11
N LYS A 384 -5.84 14.27 57.41
CA LYS A 384 -7.15 14.78 57.86
C LYS A 384 -7.57 14.12 59.18
N MET A 385 -7.39 12.81 59.32
CA MET A 385 -7.70 12.06 60.54
C MET A 385 -6.83 12.46 61.73
N GLU A 386 -5.53 12.68 61.52
CA GLU A 386 -4.61 13.15 62.56
C GLU A 386 -4.95 14.57 63.05
N LYS A 387 -5.45 15.44 62.15
CA LYS A 387 -5.95 16.77 62.53
C LYS A 387 -7.23 16.71 63.37
N LEU A 388 -8.09 15.73 63.10
CA LEU A 388 -9.34 15.54 63.84
C LEU A 388 -9.13 14.83 65.17
N ASP A 389 -8.24 13.84 65.21
CA ASP A 389 -7.90 13.08 66.41
C ASP A 389 -6.37 12.95 66.51
N PRO A 390 -5.73 13.81 67.34
CA PRO A 390 -4.28 13.79 67.52
C PRO A 390 -3.74 12.48 68.11
N THR A 391 -4.60 11.64 68.69
CA THR A 391 -4.25 10.34 69.25
C THR A 391 -4.30 9.22 68.21
N PHE A 392 -4.82 9.49 67.01
CA PHE A 392 -4.83 8.54 65.91
C PHE A 392 -3.39 8.15 65.54
N ARG A 393 -3.07 6.88 65.74
CA ARG A 393 -1.86 6.24 65.23
C ARG A 393 -2.33 5.19 64.25
N MET A 394 -1.82 5.24 63.02
CA MET A 394 -2.09 4.15 62.08
C MET A 394 -1.65 2.82 62.71
N PRO A 395 -2.48 1.76 62.62
CA PRO A 395 -2.01 0.43 62.98
C PRO A 395 -0.71 0.16 62.20
N GLN A 396 0.36 -0.19 62.90
CA GLN A 396 1.57 -0.72 62.27
C GLN A 396 1.26 -2.10 61.73
N GLY A 397 0.47 -2.17 60.66
CA GLY A 397 0.00 -3.39 60.02
C GLY A 397 1.02 -4.03 59.07
N LEU A 398 2.29 -3.63 59.16
CA LEU A 398 3.36 -4.24 58.40
C LEU A 398 4.21 -5.10 59.32
N ASN A 399 4.06 -6.41 59.20
CA ASN A 399 5.19 -7.29 59.48
C ASN A 399 6.35 -6.81 58.58
N LEU A 400 7.54 -6.60 59.16
CA LEU A 400 8.78 -6.27 58.45
C LEU A 400 9.03 -7.17 57.23
N ASP A 401 8.57 -8.42 57.30
CA ASP A 401 8.66 -9.38 56.20
C ASP A 401 7.90 -8.95 54.95
N ASN A 402 6.71 -8.35 55.10
CA ASN A 402 5.89 -7.89 53.97
C ASN A 402 6.52 -6.67 53.29
N HIS A 403 7.12 -5.77 54.07
CA HIS A 403 7.86 -4.62 53.53
C HIS A 403 9.13 -5.06 52.78
N ALA A 404 9.87 -6.00 53.37
CA ALA A 404 11.06 -6.57 52.72
C ALA A 404 10.69 -7.32 51.43
N GLN A 405 9.56 -8.03 51.42
CA GLN A 405 9.04 -8.70 50.22
C GLN A 405 8.61 -7.69 49.15
N LEU A 406 7.91 -6.61 49.53
CA LEU A 406 7.55 -5.49 48.65
C LEU A 406 8.80 -4.86 47.99
N GLU A 407 9.83 -4.57 48.78
CA GLU A 407 11.09 -3.99 48.28
C GLU A 407 11.87 -4.94 47.35
N ARG A 408 11.89 -6.25 47.67
CA ARG A 408 12.50 -7.26 46.79
C ARG A 408 11.77 -7.33 45.45
N LEU A 409 10.44 -7.36 45.46
CA LEU A 409 9.61 -7.43 44.26
C LEU A 409 9.73 -6.14 43.43
N ARG A 410 9.82 -4.97 44.07
CA ARG A 410 10.03 -3.69 43.39
C ARG A 410 11.38 -3.64 42.67
N LYS A 411 12.47 -4.06 43.33
CA LYS A 411 13.81 -4.15 42.73
C LYS A 411 13.86 -5.16 41.58
N LYS A 412 13.23 -6.34 41.74
CA LYS A 412 13.14 -7.34 40.67
C LYS A 412 12.36 -6.82 39.46
N THR A 413 11.29 -6.07 39.69
CA THR A 413 10.48 -5.43 38.63
C THR A 413 11.25 -4.34 37.90
N GLN A 414 11.98 -3.48 38.62
CA GLN A 414 12.84 -2.44 38.02
C GLN A 414 13.96 -3.03 37.15
N ASN A 415 14.48 -4.20 37.52
CA ASN A 415 15.49 -4.91 36.74
C ASN A 415 14.88 -5.69 35.55
N SER A 416 13.57 -5.92 35.55
CA SER A 416 12.85 -6.67 34.51
C SER A 416 12.34 -5.77 33.38
N LYS A 417 13.18 -4.85 32.89
CA LYS A 417 12.87 -3.93 31.78
C LYS A 417 12.28 -4.68 30.56
N PHE A 418 12.80 -5.88 30.30
CA PHE A 418 12.29 -6.78 29.26
C PHE A 418 10.80 -7.12 29.43
N VAL A 419 10.33 -7.42 30.66
CA VAL A 419 8.93 -7.75 30.93
C VAL A 419 8.02 -6.54 30.70
N VAL A 420 8.45 -5.36 31.15
CA VAL A 420 7.69 -4.11 30.97
C VAL A 420 7.59 -3.71 29.48
N ASP A 421 8.70 -3.76 28.75
CA ASP A 421 8.73 -3.45 27.32
C ASP A 421 7.91 -4.47 26.50
N THR A 422 7.96 -5.76 26.89
CA THR A 422 7.17 -6.83 26.25
C THR A 422 5.66 -6.68 26.54
N LEU A 423 5.28 -6.33 27.77
CA LEU A 423 3.89 -6.04 28.13
C LEU A 423 3.37 -4.84 27.37
N LYS A 424 4.12 -3.74 27.33
CA LYS A 424 3.71 -2.52 26.63
C LYS A 424 3.47 -2.79 25.14
N LYS A 425 4.39 -3.50 24.49
CA LYS A 425 4.23 -3.90 23.08
C LYS A 425 3.04 -4.85 22.88
N GLY A 426 2.82 -5.78 23.80
CA GLY A 426 1.67 -6.68 23.78
C GLY A 426 0.32 -5.95 23.94
N VAL A 427 0.25 -4.93 24.80
CA VAL A 427 -0.92 -4.06 24.98
C VAL A 427 -1.18 -3.21 23.75
N GLU A 428 -0.15 -2.61 23.15
CA GLU A 428 -0.25 -1.84 21.91
C GLU A 428 -0.82 -2.70 20.76
N VAL A 429 -0.29 -3.90 20.56
CA VAL A 429 -0.76 -4.85 19.54
C VAL A 429 -2.18 -5.33 19.86
N GLY A 430 -2.46 -5.71 21.12
CA GLY A 430 -3.77 -6.20 21.52
C GLY A 430 -4.88 -5.15 21.39
N ASN A 431 -4.59 -3.88 21.71
CA ASN A 431 -5.53 -2.78 21.53
C ASN A 431 -5.82 -2.51 20.05
N ALA A 432 -4.79 -2.54 19.19
CA ALA A 432 -4.98 -2.41 17.75
C ALA A 432 -5.82 -3.55 17.17
N VAL A 433 -5.57 -4.79 17.59
CA VAL A 433 -6.35 -5.96 17.16
C VAL A 433 -7.80 -5.88 17.66
N LYS A 434 -8.02 -5.46 18.91
CA LYS A 434 -9.37 -5.26 19.46
C LYS A 434 -10.15 -4.21 18.67
N GLU A 435 -9.52 -3.07 18.35
CA GLU A 435 -10.15 -2.01 17.57
C GLU A 435 -10.57 -2.49 16.18
N VAL A 436 -9.73 -3.31 15.52
CA VAL A 436 -10.07 -3.97 14.25
C VAL A 436 -11.28 -4.90 14.41
N TYR A 437 -11.34 -5.71 15.48
CA TYR A 437 -12.47 -6.61 15.73
C TYR A 437 -13.78 -5.87 16.05
N ASP A 438 -13.72 -4.76 16.79
CA ASP A 438 -14.90 -3.95 17.13
C ASP A 438 -15.48 -3.27 15.88
N GLN A 439 -14.61 -2.75 15.00
CA GLN A 439 -14.99 -2.17 13.72
C GLN A 439 -15.58 -3.22 12.78
N TYR A 440 -15.02 -4.43 12.73
CA TYR A 440 -15.56 -5.53 11.92
C TYR A 440 -16.98 -5.94 12.36
N THR A 441 -17.19 -6.06 13.68
CA THR A 441 -18.51 -6.37 14.24
C THR A 441 -19.55 -5.29 13.88
N LEU A 442 -19.13 -4.02 13.86
CA LEU A 442 -19.98 -2.91 13.45
C LEU A 442 -20.31 -2.95 11.95
N TYR A 443 -19.36 -3.37 11.11
CA TYR A 443 -19.60 -3.61 9.68
C TYR A 443 -20.68 -4.68 9.46
N GLU A 444 -20.53 -5.85 10.09
CA GLU A 444 -21.50 -6.96 9.93
C GLU A 444 -22.91 -6.52 10.36
N SER A 445 -23.02 -5.80 11.47
CA SER A 445 -24.27 -5.21 11.95
C SER A 445 -24.95 -4.34 10.89
N LYS A 446 -24.17 -3.49 10.20
CA LYS A 446 -24.69 -2.56 9.19
C LYS A 446 -25.10 -3.24 7.90
N VAL A 447 -24.35 -4.25 7.46
CA VAL A 447 -24.75 -5.09 6.31
C VAL A 447 -26.04 -5.87 6.62
N ALA A 448 -26.17 -6.44 7.82
CA ALA A 448 -27.38 -7.14 8.23
C ALA A 448 -28.60 -6.20 8.29
N ALA A 449 -28.41 -4.99 8.82
CA ALA A 449 -29.44 -3.96 8.88
C ALA A 449 -29.88 -3.49 7.47
N ALA A 450 -28.93 -3.30 6.55
CA ALA A 450 -29.22 -2.98 5.16
C ALA A 450 -30.05 -4.07 4.48
N ARG A 451 -29.68 -5.35 4.66
CA ARG A 451 -30.44 -6.49 4.10
C ARG A 451 -31.89 -6.52 4.60
N THR A 452 -32.08 -6.29 5.89
CA THR A 452 -33.41 -6.25 6.53
C THR A 452 -34.26 -5.08 5.99
N ARG A 453 -33.63 -3.93 5.75
CA ARG A 453 -34.29 -2.74 5.17
C ARG A 453 -34.60 -2.89 3.68
N MET A 454 -33.73 -3.53 2.90
CA MET A 454 -34.03 -3.88 1.51
C MET A 454 -35.21 -4.83 1.41
N ALA A 455 -35.25 -5.87 2.25
CA ALA A 455 -36.36 -6.82 2.29
C ALA A 455 -37.71 -6.19 2.67
N SER A 456 -37.70 -5.03 3.34
CA SER A 456 -38.90 -4.28 3.73
C SER A 456 -39.19 -3.06 2.82
N GLY A 457 -38.49 -2.91 1.70
CA GLY A 457 -38.70 -1.82 0.73
C GLY A 457 -38.15 -0.45 1.14
N ARG A 458 -37.38 -0.38 2.24
CA ARG A 458 -36.77 0.86 2.78
C ARG A 458 -35.41 1.13 2.14
N TYR A 459 -35.39 1.31 0.82
CA TYR A 459 -34.16 1.33 0.03
C TYR A 459 -33.20 2.49 0.37
N SER A 460 -33.70 3.69 0.65
CA SER A 460 -32.84 4.84 1.02
C SER A 460 -32.09 4.62 2.33
N GLU A 461 -32.72 3.97 3.31
CA GLU A 461 -32.06 3.65 4.57
C GLU A 461 -31.09 2.48 4.43
N ALA A 462 -31.45 1.49 3.62
CA ALA A 462 -30.53 0.41 3.28
C ALA A 462 -29.27 0.93 2.57
N GLN A 463 -29.43 1.91 1.68
CA GLN A 463 -28.32 2.59 1.02
C GLN A 463 -27.43 3.33 2.03
N GLN A 464 -28.02 4.03 3.00
CA GLN A 464 -27.26 4.70 4.07
C GLN A 464 -26.47 3.69 4.91
N ASP A 465 -27.06 2.57 5.32
CA ASP A 465 -26.34 1.55 6.09
C ASP A 465 -25.24 0.86 5.27
N LEU A 466 -25.44 0.65 3.96
CA LEU A 466 -24.40 0.12 3.08
C LEU A 466 -23.25 1.10 2.90
N LEU A 467 -23.52 2.38 2.67
CA LEU A 467 -22.49 3.42 2.59
C LEU A 467 -21.72 3.52 3.92
N PHE A 468 -22.41 3.39 5.05
CA PHE A 468 -21.78 3.37 6.37
C PHE A 468 -20.92 2.11 6.57
N ALA A 469 -21.41 0.93 6.16
CA ALA A 469 -20.65 -0.32 6.18
C ALA A 469 -19.38 -0.22 5.31
N MET A 470 -19.49 0.40 4.13
CA MET A 470 -18.35 0.65 3.23
C MET A 470 -17.34 1.62 3.86
N SER A 471 -17.79 2.67 4.55
CA SER A 471 -16.91 3.57 5.30
C SER A 471 -16.17 2.85 6.44
N ILE A 472 -16.84 1.95 7.16
CA ILE A 472 -16.20 1.13 8.21
C ILE A 472 -15.17 0.19 7.58
N MET A 473 -15.50 -0.45 6.46
CA MET A 473 -14.58 -1.33 5.73
C MET A 473 -13.37 -0.59 5.16
N SER A 474 -13.53 0.62 4.65
CA SER A 474 -12.42 1.48 4.23
C SER A 474 -11.51 1.83 5.43
N GLY A 475 -12.09 2.16 6.59
CA GLY A 475 -11.34 2.37 7.83
C GLY A 475 -10.60 1.12 8.32
N LEU A 476 -11.23 -0.05 8.25
CA LEU A 476 -10.65 -1.36 8.56
C LEU A 476 -9.52 -1.73 7.61
N ALA A 477 -9.71 -1.52 6.31
CA ALA A 477 -8.71 -1.77 5.28
C ALA A 477 -7.46 -0.92 5.50
N LYS A 478 -7.65 0.38 5.81
CA LYS A 478 -6.55 1.31 6.11
C LYS A 478 -5.80 0.92 7.39
N LYS A 479 -6.51 0.60 8.47
CA LYS A 479 -5.88 0.20 9.75
C LYS A 479 -5.26 -1.19 9.68
N GLY A 480 -5.89 -2.13 8.98
CA GLY A 480 -5.40 -3.48 8.77
C GLY A 480 -4.18 -3.52 7.84
N GLY A 481 -4.08 -2.60 6.89
CA GLY A 481 -2.92 -2.45 6.00
C GLY A 481 -1.58 -2.30 6.73
N ASP A 482 -1.58 -1.67 7.91
CA ASP A 482 -0.39 -1.50 8.76
C ASP A 482 0.05 -2.80 9.48
N PHE A 483 -0.83 -3.81 9.57
CA PHE A 483 -0.57 -5.10 10.24
C PHE A 483 -0.49 -6.29 9.28
N LEU A 484 -0.81 -6.09 8.01
CA LEU A 484 -0.76 -7.11 6.96
C LEU A 484 0.59 -7.08 6.22
N PRO A 485 1.11 -8.24 5.76
CA PRO A 485 2.30 -8.27 4.94
C PRO A 485 2.11 -7.45 3.64
N ALA A 486 3.21 -6.85 3.15
CA ALA A 486 3.23 -6.06 1.91
C ALA A 486 2.57 -6.84 0.74
N GLY A 487 1.66 -6.19 0.02
CA GLY A 487 0.81 -6.80 -1.01
C GLY A 487 -0.66 -7.01 -0.60
N LEU A 488 -0.97 -7.31 0.67
CA LEU A 488 -2.36 -7.39 1.15
C LEU A 488 -2.90 -6.02 1.59
N GLY A 489 -2.04 -5.14 2.12
CA GLY A 489 -2.39 -3.75 2.45
C GLY A 489 -2.74 -2.89 1.23
N ASP A 490 -2.08 -3.13 0.09
CA ASP A 490 -2.31 -2.39 -1.15
C ASP A 490 -3.65 -2.76 -1.79
N ILE A 491 -4.01 -4.06 -1.74
CA ILE A 491 -5.31 -4.57 -2.20
C ILE A 491 -6.46 -3.98 -1.36
N ALA A 492 -6.28 -3.90 -0.03
CA ALA A 492 -7.27 -3.32 0.87
C ALA A 492 -7.48 -1.81 0.60
N THR A 493 -6.41 -1.08 0.30
CA THR A 493 -6.45 0.35 -0.08
C THR A 493 -7.13 0.56 -1.44
N TYR A 494 -6.86 -0.30 -2.42
CA TYR A 494 -7.49 -0.26 -3.74
C TYR A 494 -9.01 -0.50 -3.69
N PHE A 495 -9.48 -1.45 -2.87
CA PHE A 495 -10.92 -1.70 -2.69
C PHE A 495 -11.66 -0.55 -1.98
N SER A 496 -10.96 0.24 -1.16
CA SER A 496 -11.50 1.45 -0.52
C SER A 496 -11.82 2.56 -1.53
N GLU A 497 -11.01 2.71 -2.58
CA GLU A 497 -11.17 3.74 -3.61
C GLU A 497 -12.23 3.36 -4.67
N ALA A 498 -12.36 2.07 -4.99
CA ALA A 498 -13.30 1.57 -5.98
C ALA A 498 -14.79 1.65 -5.56
N LEU A 499 -15.09 1.88 -4.28
CA LEU A 499 -16.45 1.90 -3.74
C LEU A 499 -17.12 3.30 -3.72
N MET A 500 -16.50 4.32 -4.31
CA MET A 500 -16.96 5.73 -4.27
C MET A 500 -17.77 6.23 -5.49
N ILE A 501 -18.28 5.37 -6.39
CA ILE A 501 -18.90 5.83 -7.65
C ILE A 501 -20.40 5.47 -7.71
N PRO A 502 -21.35 6.37 -7.39
CA PRO A 502 -22.79 6.10 -7.53
C PRO A 502 -23.36 6.67 -8.84
N GLU A 503 -23.40 5.84 -9.89
CA GLU A 503 -24.02 6.17 -11.20
C GLU A 503 -25.54 5.83 -11.25
N MET A 504 -26.04 5.07 -10.28
CA MET A 504 -27.42 4.52 -10.32
C MET A 504 -28.53 5.51 -9.88
N ALA A 505 -28.18 6.66 -9.29
CA ALA A 505 -29.16 7.65 -8.82
C ALA A 505 -29.58 8.66 -9.91
N ASP A 506 -28.72 8.94 -10.90
CA ASP A 506 -28.98 9.90 -11.98
C ASP A 506 -30.02 9.38 -12.99
N THR A 507 -30.07 8.05 -13.17
CA THR A 507 -30.98 7.39 -14.13
C THR A 507 -32.45 7.41 -13.68
N ALA A 508 -32.70 7.54 -12.37
CA ALA A 508 -34.07 7.55 -11.82
C ALA A 508 -34.73 8.94 -11.91
N MET A 509 -33.96 10.03 -11.88
CA MET A 509 -34.49 11.40 -11.90
C MET A 509 -34.88 11.87 -13.32
N ARG A 510 -34.20 11.37 -14.36
CA ARG A 510 -34.52 11.70 -15.77
C ARG A 510 -35.87 11.15 -16.24
N LYS A 511 -36.39 10.09 -15.59
CA LYS A 511 -37.68 9.45 -15.95
C LYS A 511 -38.93 10.21 -15.50
N ALA A 512 -38.81 11.22 -14.64
CA ALA A 512 -39.97 11.95 -14.11
C ALA A 512 -40.38 13.17 -14.98
N VAL A 513 -39.50 13.66 -15.86
CA VAL A 513 -39.70 14.93 -16.61
C VAL A 513 -40.31 14.72 -18.01
N ASP A 514 -40.15 13.54 -18.62
CA ASP A 514 -40.47 13.33 -20.04
C ASP A 514 -41.95 13.01 -20.35
N THR A 515 -42.86 13.03 -19.37
CA THR A 515 -44.25 12.57 -19.59
C THR A 515 -45.12 13.63 -20.29
N GLN A 516 -44.75 14.91 -20.24
CA GLN A 516 -45.57 16.02 -20.78
C GLN A 516 -45.30 16.39 -22.25
N ASP A 517 -44.15 16.00 -22.83
CA ASP A 517 -43.75 16.44 -24.19
C ASP A 517 -44.17 15.48 -25.34
N ASN A 518 -44.68 14.28 -25.02
CA ASN A 518 -44.85 13.20 -26.02
C ASN A 518 -46.09 13.29 -26.91
N PHE A 519 -47.08 14.14 -26.59
CA PHE A 519 -48.29 14.26 -27.40
C PHE A 519 -48.11 15.17 -28.64
N ALA A 520 -47.02 15.94 -28.73
CA ALA A 520 -46.86 16.97 -29.77
C ALA A 520 -46.21 16.50 -31.09
N GLN A 521 -45.54 15.34 -31.13
CA GLN A 521 -44.65 14.98 -32.26
C GLN A 521 -45.20 14.02 -33.33
N ILE A 522 -46.27 13.26 -33.06
CA ILE A 522 -46.78 12.25 -34.03
C ILE A 522 -47.47 12.89 -35.25
N ALA A 523 -48.05 14.09 -35.10
CA ALA A 523 -48.83 14.76 -36.14
C ALA A 523 -48.00 15.55 -37.18
N GLY A 524 -46.66 15.49 -37.13
CA GLY A 524 -45.78 16.44 -37.83
C GLY A 524 -45.48 16.17 -39.31
N SER A 525 -45.78 14.98 -39.87
CA SER A 525 -45.46 14.66 -41.28
C SER A 525 -46.62 14.03 -42.04
N GLN A 526 -46.79 14.42 -43.31
CA GLN A 526 -47.90 14.01 -44.18
C GLN A 526 -47.97 12.48 -44.39
N LYS A 527 -46.82 11.82 -44.59
CA LYS A 527 -46.75 10.35 -44.74
C LYS A 527 -47.12 9.62 -43.45
N GLY A 528 -46.77 10.18 -42.29
CA GLY A 528 -47.19 9.64 -40.99
C GLY A 528 -48.70 9.74 -40.81
N SER A 529 -49.31 10.86 -41.19
CA SER A 529 -50.76 11.04 -41.18
C SER A 529 -51.49 10.06 -42.10
N GLU A 530 -50.98 9.81 -43.32
CA GLU A 530 -51.55 8.84 -44.27
C GLU A 530 -51.45 7.39 -43.75
N ALA A 531 -50.31 7.01 -43.16
CA ALA A 531 -50.15 5.68 -42.56
C ALA A 531 -51.10 5.46 -41.36
N MET A 532 -51.27 6.48 -40.51
CA MET A 532 -52.22 6.44 -39.40
C MET A 532 -53.67 6.36 -39.89
N GLN A 533 -54.01 7.06 -40.97
CA GLN A 533 -55.34 6.97 -41.57
C GLN A 533 -55.60 5.57 -42.13
N ASN A 534 -54.62 4.96 -42.80
CA ASN A 534 -54.72 3.59 -43.29
C ASN A 534 -54.87 2.57 -42.14
N TRP A 535 -54.17 2.78 -41.03
CA TRP A 535 -54.28 1.96 -39.83
C TRP A 535 -55.68 1.97 -39.22
N VAL A 536 -56.25 3.17 -39.04
CA VAL A 536 -57.63 3.34 -38.56
C VAL A 536 -58.63 2.68 -39.50
N ASN A 537 -58.43 2.81 -40.82
CA ASN A 537 -59.28 2.17 -41.83
C ASN A 537 -59.23 0.63 -41.79
N MET A 538 -58.18 0.04 -41.20
CA MET A 538 -58.02 -1.41 -41.02
C MET A 538 -58.54 -1.91 -39.66
N ASN A 539 -59.26 -1.07 -38.90
CA ASN A 539 -59.69 -1.34 -37.51
C ASN A 539 -58.51 -1.58 -36.55
N GLY A 540 -57.35 -0.98 -36.80
CA GLY A 540 -56.23 -1.04 -35.86
C GLY A 540 -56.52 -0.26 -34.57
N ASN A 541 -56.00 -0.73 -33.44
CA ASN A 541 -56.17 -0.03 -32.15
C ASN A 541 -55.25 1.19 -32.04
N ASP A 542 -55.38 1.97 -30.96
CA ASP A 542 -54.51 3.12 -30.72
C ASP A 542 -53.03 2.73 -30.68
N LEU A 543 -52.20 3.50 -31.40
CA LEU A 543 -50.75 3.33 -31.44
C LEU A 543 -50.08 4.28 -30.45
N MET A 544 -49.33 3.71 -29.51
CA MET A 544 -48.45 4.44 -28.60
C MET A 544 -47.01 4.40 -29.11
N LEU A 545 -46.22 5.45 -28.88
CA LEU A 545 -44.80 5.44 -29.25
C LEU A 545 -44.02 4.40 -28.44
N ASP A 546 -43.17 3.61 -29.11
CA ASP A 546 -42.28 2.70 -28.40
C ASP A 546 -41.17 3.47 -27.66
N ASP A 547 -40.99 3.19 -26.37
CA ASP A 547 -40.05 3.94 -25.52
C ASP A 547 -38.60 3.82 -25.99
N TYR A 548 -38.19 2.67 -26.51
CA TYR A 548 -36.79 2.42 -26.83
C TYR A 548 -36.49 2.74 -28.30
N LEU A 549 -37.21 2.10 -29.22
CA LEU A 549 -36.96 2.21 -30.65
C LEU A 549 -37.30 3.60 -31.20
N TYR A 550 -38.39 4.20 -30.73
CA TYR A 550 -38.75 5.55 -31.18
C TYR A 550 -37.88 6.62 -30.53
N ARG A 551 -37.73 6.62 -29.21
CA ARG A 551 -37.04 7.74 -28.53
C ARG A 551 -35.53 7.64 -28.60
N GLN A 552 -34.98 6.45 -28.37
CA GLN A 552 -33.53 6.27 -28.29
C GLN A 552 -32.95 6.00 -29.67
N ALA A 553 -33.48 5.00 -30.37
CA ALA A 553 -33.00 4.62 -31.70
C ALA A 553 -33.46 5.58 -32.81
N LYS A 554 -34.52 6.37 -32.58
CA LYS A 554 -35.14 7.26 -33.59
C LYS A 554 -35.68 6.52 -34.82
N LEU A 555 -36.21 5.32 -34.59
CA LEU A 555 -36.93 4.53 -35.58
C LEU A 555 -38.43 4.74 -35.42
N SER A 556 -39.19 4.71 -36.51
CA SER A 556 -40.63 4.89 -36.45
C SER A 556 -41.34 3.62 -35.92
N ALA A 557 -41.29 3.38 -34.60
CA ALA A 557 -41.83 2.19 -33.93
C ALA A 557 -42.88 2.53 -32.88
N TYR A 558 -43.90 1.69 -32.78
CA TYR A 558 -45.11 1.90 -31.99
C TYR A 558 -45.54 0.61 -31.29
N VAL A 559 -46.33 0.76 -30.23
CA VAL A 559 -46.99 -0.30 -29.46
C VAL A 559 -48.49 -0.15 -29.65
N GLU A 560 -49.17 -1.21 -30.05
CA GLU A 560 -50.62 -1.22 -30.22
C GLU A 560 -51.32 -1.52 -28.89
N ASP A 561 -52.25 -0.64 -28.46
CA ASP A 561 -53.03 -0.83 -27.24
C ASP A 561 -54.03 -1.99 -27.40
N ASN A 562 -54.09 -2.93 -26.45
CA ASN A 562 -54.92 -4.14 -26.49
C ASN A 562 -54.65 -5.13 -27.65
N ALA A 563 -53.44 -5.14 -28.20
CA ALA A 563 -53.10 -5.97 -29.34
C ALA A 563 -53.17 -7.49 -29.09
N GLY A 564 -53.56 -8.21 -30.14
CA GLY A 564 -53.53 -9.68 -30.24
C GLY A 564 -52.11 -10.26 -30.34
N LYS A 565 -51.80 -11.01 -31.42
CA LYS A 565 -50.51 -11.74 -31.54
C LYS A 565 -49.30 -10.83 -31.81
N ASP A 566 -49.50 -9.62 -32.33
CA ASP A 566 -48.43 -8.72 -32.82
C ASP A 566 -48.52 -7.32 -32.19
N PRO A 567 -48.08 -7.14 -30.94
CA PRO A 567 -48.26 -5.88 -30.19
C PRO A 567 -47.36 -4.72 -30.61
N PHE A 568 -46.45 -4.92 -31.56
CA PHE A 568 -45.51 -3.88 -32.01
C PHE A 568 -45.72 -3.58 -33.50
N VAL A 569 -45.68 -2.31 -33.86
CA VAL A 569 -45.89 -1.84 -35.23
C VAL A 569 -44.74 -0.93 -35.65
N PHE A 570 -44.19 -1.15 -36.85
CA PHE A 570 -43.11 -0.35 -37.42
C PHE A 570 -43.59 0.38 -38.66
N LEU A 571 -43.34 1.69 -38.77
CA LEU A 571 -43.57 2.47 -39.97
C LEU A 571 -42.27 2.52 -40.79
N SER A 572 -42.28 1.91 -41.96
CA SER A 572 -41.13 1.94 -42.87
C SER A 572 -41.61 2.08 -44.31
N GLY A 573 -41.00 2.99 -45.08
CA GLY A 573 -41.41 3.26 -46.46
C GLY A 573 -42.87 3.71 -46.63
N GLY A 574 -43.52 4.22 -45.57
CA GLY A 574 -44.95 4.57 -45.57
C GLY A 574 -45.91 3.39 -45.33
N THR A 575 -45.39 2.20 -45.02
CA THR A 575 -46.18 1.01 -44.69
C THR A 575 -45.99 0.63 -43.22
N LEU A 576 -47.07 0.16 -42.58
CA LEU A 576 -47.02 -0.35 -41.21
C LEU A 576 -46.79 -1.86 -41.22
N HIS A 577 -45.81 -2.31 -40.46
CA HIS A 577 -45.41 -3.71 -40.33
C HIS A 577 -45.63 -4.16 -38.88
N GLY A 578 -46.55 -5.11 -38.67
CA GLY A 578 -46.77 -5.73 -37.36
C GLY A 578 -45.64 -6.71 -37.00
N ALA A 579 -45.35 -6.83 -35.71
CA ALA A 579 -44.35 -7.75 -35.19
C ALA A 579 -44.72 -8.33 -33.83
N THR A 580 -44.32 -9.58 -33.61
CA THR A 580 -44.38 -10.19 -32.29
C THR A 580 -43.36 -9.54 -31.35
N ARG A 581 -43.47 -9.83 -30.05
CA ARG A 581 -42.44 -9.42 -29.07
C ARG A 581 -41.03 -9.91 -29.42
N LEU A 582 -40.90 -11.10 -30.01
CA LEU A 582 -39.61 -11.64 -30.42
C LEU A 582 -39.04 -10.87 -31.62
N GLY A 583 -39.88 -10.52 -32.59
CA GLY A 583 -39.49 -9.65 -33.71
C GLY A 583 -39.06 -8.26 -33.24
N TYR A 584 -39.81 -7.68 -32.30
CA TYR A 584 -39.44 -6.43 -31.63
C TYR A 584 -38.08 -6.51 -30.94
N ASP A 585 -37.85 -7.53 -30.10
CA ASP A 585 -36.59 -7.68 -29.36
C ASP A 585 -35.39 -7.80 -30.31
N LYS A 586 -35.57 -8.45 -31.48
CA LYS A 586 -34.56 -8.56 -32.53
C LYS A 586 -34.26 -7.22 -33.19
N VAL A 587 -35.28 -6.43 -33.52
CA VAL A 587 -35.08 -5.09 -34.09
C VAL A 587 -34.45 -4.14 -33.08
N ALA A 588 -34.86 -4.21 -31.81
CA ALA A 588 -34.26 -3.44 -30.72
C ALA A 588 -32.78 -3.77 -30.51
N GLU A 589 -32.43 -5.06 -30.52
CA GLU A 589 -31.03 -5.48 -30.44
C GLU A 589 -30.24 -5.09 -31.69
N MET A 590 -30.82 -5.22 -32.88
CA MET A 590 -30.19 -4.78 -34.12
C MET A 590 -29.92 -3.28 -34.11
N ALA A 591 -30.91 -2.45 -33.74
CA ALA A 591 -30.76 -1.00 -33.62
C ALA A 591 -29.65 -0.61 -32.63
N TYR A 592 -29.50 -1.37 -31.53
CA TYR A 592 -28.41 -1.19 -30.57
C TYR A 592 -27.03 -1.53 -31.14
N LEU A 593 -26.91 -2.64 -31.89
CA LEU A 593 -25.64 -3.08 -32.46
C LEU A 593 -25.25 -2.27 -33.70
N PHE A 594 -26.21 -1.69 -34.41
CA PHE A 594 -26.00 -1.05 -35.71
C PHE A 594 -24.99 0.12 -35.67
N PRO A 595 -25.05 1.08 -34.72
CA PRO A 595 -24.05 2.14 -34.61
C PRO A 595 -22.65 1.62 -34.32
N ILE A 596 -22.54 0.52 -33.57
CA ILE A 596 -21.24 -0.06 -33.19
C ILE A 596 -20.58 -0.68 -34.42
N VAL A 597 -21.37 -1.36 -35.26
CA VAL A 597 -20.86 -2.03 -36.46
C VAL A 597 -20.63 -1.05 -37.61
N TYR A 598 -21.56 -0.12 -37.84
CA TYR A 598 -21.58 0.72 -39.04
C TYR A 598 -21.20 2.18 -38.80
N GLY A 599 -20.97 2.59 -37.55
CA GLY A 599 -20.60 3.97 -37.21
C GLY A 599 -21.71 5.01 -37.39
N ARG A 600 -22.93 4.60 -37.73
CA ARG A 600 -24.11 5.47 -37.92
C ARG A 600 -25.36 4.86 -37.31
N ARG A 601 -26.39 5.67 -37.08
CA ARG A 601 -27.69 5.14 -36.63
C ARG A 601 -28.34 4.29 -37.72
N MET A 602 -29.12 3.32 -37.27
CA MET A 602 -30.09 2.63 -38.12
C MET A 602 -31.19 3.62 -38.51
N THR A 603 -31.65 3.54 -39.74
CA THR A 603 -32.74 4.37 -40.30
C THR A 603 -33.96 3.51 -40.62
N ASP A 604 -35.11 4.15 -40.86
CA ASP A 604 -36.31 3.44 -41.31
C ASP A 604 -36.11 2.77 -42.68
N GLU A 605 -35.18 3.25 -43.51
CA GLU A 605 -34.79 2.66 -44.79
C GLU A 605 -33.95 1.39 -44.60
N ASP A 606 -33.05 1.36 -43.62
CA ASP A 606 -32.33 0.14 -43.23
C ASP A 606 -33.33 -0.92 -42.71
N LEU A 607 -34.37 -0.48 -42.00
CA LEU A 607 -35.44 -1.36 -41.52
C LEU A 607 -36.28 -1.91 -42.70
N LEU A 608 -36.52 -1.10 -43.73
CA LEU A 608 -37.22 -1.53 -44.95
C LEU A 608 -36.45 -2.65 -45.66
N ASP A 609 -35.12 -2.51 -45.79
CA ASP A 609 -34.26 -3.53 -46.39
C ASP A 609 -34.31 -4.85 -45.60
N VAL A 610 -34.37 -4.76 -44.27
CA VAL A 610 -34.55 -5.94 -43.40
C VAL A 610 -35.91 -6.61 -43.64
N PHE A 611 -37.00 -5.84 -43.70
CA PHE A 611 -38.32 -6.38 -44.03
C PHE A 611 -38.38 -6.97 -45.44
N GLY A 612 -37.67 -6.40 -46.41
CA GLY A 612 -37.58 -6.93 -47.78
C GLY A 612 -36.80 -8.25 -47.87
N LYS A 613 -35.87 -8.51 -46.95
CA LYS A 613 -35.06 -9.73 -46.90
C LYS A 613 -35.69 -10.87 -46.09
N TYR A 614 -36.58 -10.55 -45.14
CA TYR A 614 -37.14 -11.54 -44.23
C TYR A 614 -38.67 -11.42 -44.15
N ASP A 615 -39.37 -12.51 -44.50
CA ASP A 615 -40.84 -12.59 -44.38
C ASP A 615 -41.33 -12.39 -42.93
N ARG A 616 -40.46 -12.65 -41.95
CA ARG A 616 -40.73 -12.58 -40.51
C ARG A 616 -39.47 -12.17 -39.75
N LEU A 617 -39.57 -11.12 -38.94
CA LEU A 617 -38.44 -10.57 -38.18
C LEU A 617 -37.82 -11.57 -37.18
N GLU A 618 -38.58 -12.57 -36.73
CA GLU A 618 -38.06 -13.60 -35.81
C GLU A 618 -36.98 -14.48 -36.43
N LYS A 619 -36.93 -14.55 -37.78
CA LYS A 619 -35.93 -15.33 -38.51
C LYS A 619 -34.56 -14.63 -38.61
N ILE A 620 -34.45 -13.38 -38.16
CA ILE A 620 -33.20 -12.62 -38.22
C ILE A 620 -32.16 -13.27 -37.29
N ASP A 621 -31.04 -13.73 -37.87
CA ASP A 621 -29.87 -14.11 -37.11
C ASP A 621 -28.99 -12.89 -36.83
N LEU A 622 -28.84 -12.58 -35.54
CA LEU A 622 -28.02 -11.46 -35.07
C LEU A 622 -26.61 -11.88 -34.67
N ASN A 623 -26.28 -13.18 -34.69
CA ASN A 623 -24.95 -13.64 -34.28
C ASN A 623 -23.81 -12.99 -35.07
N PRO A 624 -23.88 -12.88 -36.42
CA PRO A 624 -22.83 -12.19 -37.17
C PRO A 624 -22.66 -10.73 -36.75
N MET A 625 -23.78 -10.03 -36.48
CA MET A 625 -23.75 -8.63 -36.05
C MET A 625 -23.22 -8.49 -34.62
N ARG A 626 -23.53 -9.42 -33.72
CA ARG A 626 -22.97 -9.47 -32.36
C ARG A 626 -21.46 -9.68 -32.37
N GLU A 627 -20.98 -10.58 -33.22
CA GLU A 627 -19.54 -10.84 -33.38
C GLU A 627 -18.81 -9.61 -33.94
N GLN A 628 -19.38 -8.99 -34.98
CA GLN A 628 -18.84 -7.74 -35.54
C GLN A 628 -18.86 -6.60 -34.52
N ALA A 629 -19.93 -6.45 -33.75
CA ALA A 629 -20.03 -5.44 -32.71
C ALA A 629 -19.01 -5.69 -31.58
N GLN A 630 -18.80 -6.95 -31.19
CA GLN A 630 -17.78 -7.30 -30.20
C GLN A 630 -16.36 -7.01 -30.70
N LEU A 631 -16.08 -7.31 -31.96
CA LEU A 631 -14.81 -6.96 -32.59
C LEU A 631 -14.60 -5.44 -32.66
N ALA A 632 -15.64 -4.69 -33.05
CA ALA A 632 -15.60 -3.22 -33.10
C ALA A 632 -15.40 -2.61 -31.72
N LEU A 633 -16.09 -3.11 -30.68
CA LEU A 633 -15.91 -2.67 -29.29
C LEU A 633 -14.52 -3.00 -28.78
N SER A 634 -14.00 -4.20 -29.05
CA SER A 634 -12.64 -4.59 -28.65
C SER A 634 -11.58 -3.69 -29.30
N LYS A 635 -11.74 -3.41 -30.61
CA LYS A 635 -10.86 -2.47 -31.31
C LYS A 635 -10.99 -1.05 -30.77
N ALA A 636 -12.20 -0.58 -30.48
CA ALA A 636 -12.44 0.73 -29.88
C ALA A 636 -11.84 0.82 -28.46
N ALA A 637 -11.90 -0.26 -27.67
CA ALA A 637 -11.29 -0.33 -26.36
C ALA A 637 -9.76 -0.24 -26.41
N GLU A 638 -9.14 -0.97 -27.35
CA GLU A 638 -7.71 -0.90 -27.62
C GLU A 638 -7.33 0.54 -28.01
N THR A 639 -8.10 1.15 -28.91
CA THR A 639 -7.88 2.52 -29.38
C THR A 639 -8.09 3.54 -28.26
N GLY A 640 -9.09 3.34 -27.41
CA GLY A 640 -9.35 4.16 -26.23
C GLY A 640 -8.22 4.08 -25.22
N ARG A 641 -7.64 2.89 -24.99
CA ARG A 641 -6.46 2.74 -24.14
C ARG A 641 -5.26 3.54 -24.66
N ILE A 642 -5.07 3.57 -25.98
CA ILE A 642 -4.01 4.38 -26.61
C ILE A 642 -4.33 5.87 -26.41
N ALA A 643 -5.59 6.27 -26.60
CA ALA A 643 -6.01 7.65 -26.40
C ALA A 643 -5.80 8.11 -24.94
N ASP A 644 -6.16 7.28 -23.97
CA ASP A 644 -5.91 7.52 -22.54
C ASP A 644 -4.42 7.68 -22.24
N LEU A 645 -3.59 6.81 -22.82
CA LEU A 645 -2.14 6.84 -22.68
C LEU A 645 -1.53 8.13 -23.27
N MET A 646 -2.19 8.71 -24.28
CA MET A 646 -1.82 10.00 -24.87
C MET A 646 -2.48 11.21 -24.18
N GLY A 647 -3.36 11.00 -23.19
CA GLY A 647 -4.17 12.06 -22.59
C GLY A 647 -5.16 12.71 -23.57
N LYS A 648 -5.65 11.95 -24.56
CA LYS A 648 -6.57 12.42 -25.61
C LYS A 648 -7.92 11.72 -25.51
N LYS A 649 -8.99 12.41 -25.94
CA LYS A 649 -10.33 11.81 -26.05
C LYS A 649 -10.45 10.86 -27.25
N THR A 650 -9.77 11.19 -28.35
CA THR A 650 -9.75 10.43 -29.60
C THR A 650 -8.36 10.53 -30.22
N ILE A 651 -8.00 9.58 -31.09
CA ILE A 651 -6.70 9.57 -31.79
C ILE A 651 -6.91 9.37 -33.28
N THR A 652 -5.94 9.83 -34.07
CA THR A 652 -5.93 9.67 -35.53
C THR A 652 -5.47 8.26 -35.93
N PRO A 653 -5.83 7.77 -37.14
CA PRO A 653 -5.31 6.50 -37.66
C PRO A 653 -3.78 6.45 -37.78
N GLU A 654 -3.13 7.60 -38.00
CA GLU A 654 -1.68 7.75 -38.01
C GLU A 654 -1.08 7.48 -36.62
N GLU A 655 -1.68 8.04 -35.57
CA GLU A 655 -1.25 7.84 -34.18
C GLU A 655 -1.48 6.39 -33.73
N GLU A 656 -2.61 5.78 -34.11
CA GLU A 656 -2.87 4.36 -33.84
C GLU A 656 -1.80 3.47 -34.50
N ARG A 657 -1.46 3.73 -35.77
CA ARG A 657 -0.41 2.99 -36.50
C ARG A 657 0.97 3.19 -35.87
N ALA A 658 1.29 4.41 -35.43
CA ALA A 658 2.54 4.71 -34.75
C ALA A 658 2.62 3.97 -33.41
N TYR A 659 1.54 3.94 -32.63
CA TYR A 659 1.49 3.19 -31.38
C TYR A 659 1.64 1.69 -31.60
N ARG A 660 0.94 1.10 -32.59
CA ARG A 660 1.10 -0.33 -32.92
C ARG A 660 2.55 -0.68 -33.27
N SER A 661 3.25 0.22 -33.96
CA SER A 661 4.68 0.04 -34.28
C SER A 661 5.54 0.12 -33.02
N PHE A 662 5.29 1.10 -32.15
CA PHE A 662 5.96 1.23 -30.85
C PHE A 662 5.70 0.03 -29.93
N SER A 663 4.46 -0.44 -29.82
CA SER A 663 4.08 -1.56 -28.95
C SER A 663 4.74 -2.87 -29.39
N LEU A 664 4.96 -3.06 -30.70
CA LEU A 664 5.73 -4.21 -31.20
C LEU A 664 7.19 -4.16 -30.73
N GLU A 665 7.82 -2.99 -30.65
CA GLU A 665 9.17 -2.85 -30.11
C GLU A 665 9.20 -3.09 -28.59
N VAL A 666 8.20 -2.60 -27.87
CA VAL A 666 8.04 -2.89 -26.43
C VAL A 666 7.89 -4.39 -26.18
N LEU A 667 7.03 -5.08 -26.95
CA LEU A 667 6.79 -6.52 -26.83
C LEU A 667 8.03 -7.37 -27.15
N LYS A 668 8.87 -6.94 -28.09
CA LYS A 668 10.14 -7.62 -28.41
C LYS A 668 11.19 -7.45 -27.30
N ALA A 669 11.16 -6.32 -26.60
CA ALA A 669 12.15 -5.98 -25.60
C ALA A 669 11.84 -6.56 -24.23
N LEU A 670 10.58 -6.47 -23.78
CA LEU A 670 10.20 -6.86 -22.42
C LEU A 670 10.12 -8.39 -22.24
N PRO A 671 10.42 -8.92 -21.05
CA PRO A 671 10.22 -10.34 -20.74
C PRO A 671 8.75 -10.76 -20.93
N PHE A 672 8.52 -12.02 -21.32
CA PHE A 672 7.16 -12.57 -21.33
C PHE A 672 6.53 -12.50 -19.94
N GLY A 673 5.26 -12.05 -19.88
CA GLY A 673 4.52 -11.87 -18.63
C GLY A 673 4.74 -10.50 -17.97
N CYS A 674 5.19 -9.52 -18.73
CA CYS A 674 5.61 -8.22 -18.24
C CYS A 674 4.97 -7.11 -19.09
N ALA A 675 4.49 -6.04 -18.45
CA ALA A 675 3.91 -4.88 -19.11
C ALA A 675 4.49 -3.59 -18.52
N MET A 676 4.72 -2.60 -19.38
CA MET A 676 5.31 -1.33 -18.96
C MET A 676 4.36 -0.53 -18.07
N ASP A 677 4.94 0.28 -17.18
CA ASP A 677 4.19 1.30 -16.44
C ASP A 677 3.55 2.31 -17.41
N PRO A 678 2.28 2.73 -17.20
CA PRO A 678 1.59 3.63 -18.13
C PRO A 678 2.25 4.99 -18.32
N GLU A 679 2.84 5.58 -17.27
CA GLU A 679 3.49 6.90 -17.37
C GLU A 679 4.79 6.79 -18.18
N LEU A 680 5.55 5.73 -17.93
CA LEU A 680 6.76 5.43 -18.70
C LEU A 680 6.43 5.12 -20.15
N GLU A 681 5.42 4.29 -20.40
CA GLU A 681 4.95 3.94 -21.74
C GLU A 681 4.48 5.19 -22.50
N SER A 682 3.71 6.06 -21.84
CA SER A 682 3.27 7.36 -22.38
C SER A 682 4.44 8.27 -22.74
N SER A 683 5.41 8.42 -21.85
CA SER A 683 6.60 9.26 -22.06
C SER A 683 7.45 8.77 -23.23
N LEU A 684 7.68 7.45 -23.31
CA LEU A 684 8.42 6.84 -24.42
C LEU A 684 7.65 6.97 -25.73
N PHE A 685 6.33 6.76 -25.72
CA PHE A 685 5.54 6.93 -26.93
C PHE A 685 5.50 8.39 -27.42
N ALA A 686 5.42 9.36 -26.50
CA ALA A 686 5.53 10.78 -26.84
C ALA A 686 6.89 11.11 -27.48
N GLY A 687 7.98 10.50 -26.99
CA GLY A 687 9.29 10.57 -27.64
C GLY A 687 9.31 9.90 -29.02
N TRP A 688 8.67 8.73 -29.15
CA TRP A 688 8.57 7.96 -30.39
C TRP A 688 7.92 8.75 -31.53
N MET A 689 6.97 9.61 -31.19
CA MET A 689 6.24 10.47 -32.13
C MET A 689 7.07 11.66 -32.66
N LYS A 690 8.23 11.98 -32.07
CA LYS A 690 9.06 13.14 -32.48
C LYS A 690 9.82 12.93 -33.79
N GLY A 691 10.10 11.69 -34.17
CA GLY A 691 10.74 11.35 -35.44
C GLY A 691 11.65 10.13 -35.37
N LYS A 692 12.23 9.75 -36.52
CA LYS A 692 13.02 8.50 -36.67
C LYS A 692 14.25 8.43 -35.77
N GLU A 693 14.89 9.56 -35.47
CA GLU A 693 16.06 9.59 -34.58
C GLU A 693 15.67 9.21 -33.14
N ASP A 694 14.58 9.78 -32.62
CA ASP A 694 14.08 9.45 -31.28
C ASP A 694 13.53 8.02 -31.22
N GLN A 695 12.91 7.53 -32.29
CA GLN A 695 12.53 6.11 -32.41
C GLN A 695 13.74 5.19 -32.23
N ALA A 696 14.87 5.47 -32.90
CA ALA A 696 16.09 4.68 -32.76
C ALA A 696 16.67 4.72 -31.33
N LYS A 697 16.63 5.89 -30.67
CA LYS A 697 17.06 6.05 -29.27
C LYS A 697 16.19 5.22 -28.33
N ILE A 698 14.86 5.29 -28.50
CA ILE A 698 13.90 4.55 -27.69
C ILE A 698 14.01 3.05 -27.93
N THR A 699 14.15 2.58 -29.18
CA THR A 699 14.39 1.17 -29.47
C THR A 699 15.66 0.65 -28.79
N THR A 700 16.73 1.45 -28.77
CA THR A 700 17.98 1.09 -28.08
C THR A 700 17.74 1.01 -26.58
N TRP A 701 17.11 2.03 -26.00
CA TRP A 701 16.77 2.06 -24.58
C TRP A 701 15.88 0.87 -24.16
N LEU A 702 14.85 0.54 -24.95
CA LEU A 702 13.97 -0.60 -24.71
C LEU A 702 14.74 -1.91 -24.68
N LYS A 703 15.66 -2.11 -25.64
CA LYS A 703 16.51 -3.32 -25.70
C LYS A 703 17.39 -3.45 -24.46
N ASP A 704 18.03 -2.37 -24.04
CA ASP A 704 18.91 -2.37 -22.87
C ASP A 704 18.09 -2.64 -21.60
N TYR A 705 16.99 -1.92 -21.41
CA TYR A 705 16.06 -2.10 -20.29
C TYR A 705 15.47 -3.53 -20.24
N GLY A 706 15.07 -4.07 -21.38
CA GLY A 706 14.58 -5.43 -21.51
C GLY A 706 15.63 -6.48 -21.20
N ALA A 707 16.88 -6.28 -21.62
CA ALA A 707 18.00 -7.15 -21.28
C ALA A 707 18.28 -7.14 -19.76
N ASP A 708 18.25 -5.97 -19.15
CA ASP A 708 18.40 -5.81 -17.70
C ASP A 708 17.29 -6.56 -16.93
N LEU A 709 16.02 -6.40 -17.32
CA LEU A 709 14.90 -7.14 -16.71
C LEU A 709 15.00 -8.66 -16.92
N ASN A 710 15.41 -9.11 -18.10
CA ASN A 710 15.62 -10.55 -18.37
C ASN A 710 16.73 -11.15 -17.50
N SER A 711 17.78 -10.37 -17.18
CA SER A 711 18.84 -10.82 -16.28
C SER A 711 18.34 -11.15 -14.88
N LEU A 712 17.32 -10.43 -14.39
CA LEU A 712 16.67 -10.71 -13.10
C LEU A 712 15.78 -11.95 -13.16
N LYS A 713 15.03 -12.14 -14.26
CA LYS A 713 14.20 -13.34 -14.46
C LYS A 713 15.02 -14.62 -14.40
N SER A 714 16.24 -14.61 -14.93
CA SER A 714 17.14 -15.77 -14.87
C SER A 714 17.68 -16.09 -13.47
N GLN A 715 17.52 -15.18 -12.50
CA GLN A 715 17.90 -15.40 -11.10
C GLN A 715 16.74 -15.94 -10.25
N GLU A 716 15.48 -15.82 -10.72
CA GLU A 716 14.31 -16.44 -10.08
C GLU A 716 14.15 -17.93 -10.44
N GLN A 717 14.83 -18.40 -11.49
CA GLN A 717 14.84 -19.79 -11.99
C GLN A 717 16.09 -20.53 -11.49
#